data_AF-A0A8C5C0E7-F1
#
_entry.id   AF-A0A8C5C0E7-F1
#
_cell.length_a   1.000
_cell.length_b   1.000
_cell.length_c   1.000
_cell.angle_alpha   90.00
_cell.angle_beta   90.00
_cell.angle_gamma   90.00
#
_symmetry.space_group_name_H-M   'P 1'
#
loop_
_entity.id
_entity.type
_entity.pdbx_description
1 polymer ?
#
loop_
_entity_poly.entity_id
_entity_poly.type
_entity_poly.pdbx_seq_one_letter_code
_entity_poly.pdbx_strand_id
1 'polypeptide(L)'
;VKKLLRTNQTLSPVQISLLCNWSWGAIVWTSIGWSVSVGLGLLCCIYVATLHENDLWFSNIKEVEREISFRTECGLYYSYYKQMLQAPTIGQGLWDLVHDNMTESKRTINLLERMNIYQEVFLSVLYRVLPIEGYLEPIYFYIYTVFSLQAVYVIALYLTAWLLSGTWLAGVLAAVWYILNRVDTTRVEFTISLRENWSMPFLALQVAAITCYLRPQLSALLKRVMVWLVFVTSVCFCLTWQFNQFILLVQALVLFSMDALDLISVTTLYLVQVCSLLCVWLLQFCNSMILGSLVLSFIMSALFVKYYQVCVCVCVCVCVCVLVSPFKALQVRSDEHIFKFIKSKFGLGPTRDFDASLYLCEDAFGPLPMDTLERLGGTLLLYPYVLTMGGLIAVLVAGASAILSPDLAYNLLHTLFFGLLAFSTMRMKYIWTGHMCAVATYSVCAQEPLTLVLRLIRCHSKTMIRIIRCVVPLVLIGCLYVKFWPQIMKEVSELREFYDPDTVELMNWISSDTPQRAVFAGSMQLLAGIKLCTGRVLTNHPHYEDRDLRERTKQVYQVYAQRSPEEVHRVLRAAGADYVVLEDSVCYERRHARGCRLRDLLDLDNGHIMDGPGENDPDLVPAANPRFCEAVKTDSPVYSALFTQAFRNKTFHTKLIHTLKSSAKAQCYN
;
A
#
# COMPACT_ATOMS: atom_id res chain seq x y z
N VAL A 1 -15.87 34.45 31.40
CA VAL A 1 -14.49 34.31 31.94
C VAL A 1 -14.47 33.86 33.41
N LYS A 2 -15.07 34.56 34.38
CA LYS A 2 -15.16 34.06 35.78
C LYS A 2 -16.01 32.79 35.98
N LYS A 3 -16.91 32.47 35.04
CA LYS A 3 -17.71 31.22 35.04
C LYS A 3 -16.97 30.00 34.44
N LEU A 4 -15.81 30.20 33.79
CA LEU A 4 -14.95 29.15 33.21
C LEU A 4 -14.02 28.48 34.23
N LEU A 5 -13.80 29.11 35.39
CA LEU A 5 -12.94 28.57 36.46
C LEU A 5 -13.65 27.53 37.36
N ARG A 6 -14.94 27.24 37.15
CA ARG A 6 -15.71 26.27 37.96
C ARG A 6 -15.85 24.88 37.35
N THR A 7 -15.45 24.68 36.10
CA THR A 7 -15.36 23.35 35.48
C THR A 7 -13.94 22.83 35.65
N ASN A 8 -13.78 21.80 36.49
CA ASN A 8 -12.53 21.11 36.84
C ASN A 8 -11.88 20.31 35.68
N GLN A 9 -11.91 20.81 34.43
CA GLN A 9 -11.17 20.24 33.31
C GLN A 9 -9.88 21.03 33.11
N THR A 10 -8.76 20.47 33.56
CA THR A 10 -7.42 21.00 33.26
C THR A 10 -7.16 20.83 31.77
N LEU A 11 -7.16 21.94 31.02
CA LEU A 11 -6.79 21.93 29.61
C LEU A 11 -5.34 21.47 29.43
N SER A 12 -5.08 20.62 28.44
CA SER A 12 -3.72 20.21 28.06
C SER A 12 -2.95 21.39 27.45
N PRO A 13 -1.62 21.45 27.56
CA PRO A 13 -0.82 22.52 26.96
C PRO A 13 -1.04 22.70 25.45
N VAL A 14 -1.36 21.60 24.74
CA VAL A 14 -1.74 21.64 23.32
C VAL A 14 -3.06 22.38 23.12
N GLN A 15 -4.06 22.13 23.98
CA GLN A 15 -5.31 22.87 23.96
C GLN A 15 -5.08 24.36 24.22
N ILE A 16 -4.17 24.71 25.14
CA ILE A 16 -3.80 26.11 25.44
C ILE A 16 -3.14 26.78 24.21
N SER A 17 -2.27 26.07 23.50
CA SER A 17 -1.63 26.58 22.27
C SER A 17 -2.59 26.73 21.08
N LEU A 18 -3.56 25.83 20.93
CA LEU A 18 -4.58 25.90 19.88
C LEU A 18 -5.70 26.92 20.19
N LEU A 19 -5.88 27.25 21.47
CA LEU A 19 -6.89 28.21 21.97
C LEU A 19 -6.35 29.64 22.15
N CYS A 20 -5.14 29.93 21.67
CA CYS A 20 -4.54 31.28 21.69
C CYS A 20 -4.42 31.89 23.10
N ASN A 21 -4.28 31.08 24.15
CA ASN A 21 -4.13 31.56 25.53
C ASN A 21 -2.69 31.32 26.01
N TRP A 22 -1.75 32.08 25.46
CA TRP A 22 -0.33 31.80 25.58
C TRP A 22 0.23 32.22 26.95
N SER A 23 0.43 31.27 27.86
CA SER A 23 1.43 31.45 28.92
C SER A 23 2.81 31.12 28.37
N TRP A 24 3.85 31.83 28.81
CA TRP A 24 5.24 31.57 28.39
C TRP A 24 5.67 30.11 28.56
N GLY A 25 5.25 29.47 29.66
CA GLY A 25 5.52 28.04 29.88
C GLY A 25 4.81 27.12 28.88
N ALA A 26 3.59 27.47 28.45
CA ALA A 26 2.87 26.69 27.43
C ALA A 26 3.53 26.85 26.05
N ILE A 27 3.99 28.06 25.68
CA ILE A 27 4.75 28.31 24.45
C ILE A 27 5.98 27.41 24.41
N VAL A 28 6.83 27.49 25.44
CA VAL A 28 8.09 26.74 25.45
C VAL A 28 7.83 25.24 25.40
N TRP A 29 6.84 24.75 26.15
CA TRP A 29 6.49 23.32 26.15
C TRP A 29 6.01 22.82 24.79
N THR A 30 5.19 23.61 24.08
CA THR A 30 4.71 23.21 22.75
C THR A 30 5.79 23.35 21.69
N SER A 31 6.63 24.38 21.74
CA SER A 31 7.77 24.55 20.85
C SER A 31 8.78 23.40 20.98
N ILE A 32 9.05 22.93 22.19
CA ILE A 32 9.88 21.74 22.42
C ILE A 32 9.24 20.50 21.78
N GLY A 33 7.94 20.26 22.02
CA GLY A 33 7.25 19.11 21.43
C GLY A 33 7.25 19.11 19.90
N TRP A 34 7.06 20.27 19.27
CA TRP A 34 7.17 20.41 17.81
C TRP A 34 8.58 20.14 17.31
N SER A 35 9.60 20.68 17.99
CA SER A 35 11.01 20.49 17.62
C SER A 35 11.41 19.01 17.72
N VAL A 36 10.97 18.33 18.79
CA VAL A 36 11.19 16.88 18.98
C VAL A 36 10.47 16.06 17.90
N SER A 37 9.24 16.44 17.54
CA SER A 37 8.49 15.77 16.47
C SER A 37 9.23 15.82 15.13
N VAL A 38 9.69 17.01 14.73
CA VAL A 38 10.48 17.20 13.50
C VAL A 38 11.80 16.44 13.57
N GLY A 39 12.51 16.52 14.70
CA GLY A 39 13.78 15.81 14.90
C GLY A 39 13.64 14.29 14.77
N LEU A 40 12.59 13.69 15.36
CA LEU A 40 12.32 12.25 15.24
C LEU A 40 11.87 11.84 13.84
N GLY A 41 11.08 12.69 13.16
CA GLY A 41 10.73 12.46 11.76
C GLY A 41 11.96 12.44 10.85
N LEU A 42 12.85 13.43 10.99
CA LEU A 42 14.11 13.50 10.24
C LEU A 42 15.03 12.31 10.56
N LEU A 43 15.13 11.93 11.84
CA LEU A 43 15.89 10.75 12.26
C LEU A 43 15.37 9.48 11.57
N CYS A 44 14.05 9.31 11.48
CA CYS A 44 13.45 8.17 10.77
C CYS A 44 13.78 8.18 9.27
N CYS A 45 13.73 9.35 8.63
CA CYS A 45 14.11 9.50 7.22
C CYS A 45 15.57 9.10 6.99
N ILE A 46 16.49 9.64 7.81
CA ILE A 46 17.92 9.33 7.73
C ILE A 46 18.15 7.83 7.99
N TYR A 47 17.47 7.25 8.96
CA TYR A 47 17.58 5.85 9.30
C TYR A 47 17.18 4.94 8.12
N VAL A 48 16.02 5.18 7.51
CA VAL A 48 15.56 4.40 6.35
C VAL A 48 16.49 4.60 5.15
N ALA A 49 16.96 5.82 4.90
CA ALA A 49 17.91 6.09 3.82
C ALA A 49 19.25 5.37 4.04
N THR A 50 19.73 5.30 5.28
CA THR A 50 20.96 4.61 5.65
C THR A 50 20.81 3.10 5.48
N LEU A 51 19.69 2.52 5.91
CA LEU A 51 19.41 1.10 5.69
C LEU A 51 19.41 0.77 4.20
N HIS A 52 18.72 1.57 3.38
CA HIS A 52 18.67 1.37 1.94
C HIS A 52 20.06 1.43 1.29
N GLU A 53 20.89 2.41 1.67
CA GLU A 53 22.25 2.52 1.18
C GLU A 53 23.09 1.30 1.57
N ASN A 54 22.99 0.86 2.82
CA ASN A 54 23.79 -0.24 3.36
C ASN A 54 23.34 -1.61 2.85
N ASP A 55 22.05 -1.81 2.57
CA ASP A 55 21.51 -3.07 2.08
C ASP A 55 21.79 -3.30 0.58
N LEU A 56 21.86 -2.24 -0.22
CA LEU A 56 22.04 -2.36 -1.67
C LEU A 56 23.40 -1.89 -2.18
N TRP A 57 24.18 -1.22 -1.33
CA TRP A 57 25.36 -0.44 -1.74
C TRP A 57 25.02 0.56 -2.85
N PHE A 58 23.85 1.19 -2.73
CA PHE A 58 23.13 1.83 -3.82
C PHE A 58 23.93 2.94 -4.52
N SER A 59 24.74 3.70 -3.77
CA SER A 59 25.59 4.75 -4.34
C SER A 59 26.76 4.26 -5.18
N ASN A 60 27.21 3.02 -4.98
CA ASN A 60 28.43 2.49 -5.60
C ASN A 60 28.17 1.55 -6.78
N ILE A 61 26.93 1.09 -6.95
CA ILE A 61 26.51 0.25 -8.09
C ILE A 61 26.14 1.10 -9.32
N LYS A 62 26.09 0.48 -10.51
CA LYS A 62 25.80 1.15 -11.78
C LYS A 62 24.31 1.48 -11.92
N GLU A 63 23.97 2.42 -12.80
CA GLU A 63 22.57 2.83 -13.06
C GLU A 63 21.66 1.63 -13.37
N VAL A 64 22.08 0.72 -14.26
CA VAL A 64 21.28 -0.47 -14.61
C VAL A 64 21.02 -1.36 -13.38
N GLU A 65 22.00 -1.52 -12.49
CA GLU A 65 21.85 -2.29 -11.25
C GLU A 65 20.90 -1.59 -10.27
N ARG A 66 21.01 -0.26 -10.14
CA ARG A 66 20.06 0.55 -9.37
C ARG A 66 18.64 0.39 -9.91
N GLU A 67 18.45 0.41 -11.22
CA GLU A 67 17.15 0.25 -11.87
C GLU A 67 16.58 -1.16 -11.69
N ILE A 68 17.40 -2.21 -11.77
CA ILE A 68 16.97 -3.59 -11.50
C ILE A 68 16.48 -3.77 -10.06
N SER A 69 17.01 -2.99 -9.11
CA SER A 69 16.51 -3.01 -7.72
C SER A 69 15.03 -2.58 -7.60
N PHE A 70 14.50 -1.80 -8.57
CA PHE A 70 13.07 -1.47 -8.65
C PHE A 70 12.28 -2.64 -9.25
N ARG A 71 11.96 -3.61 -8.40
CA ARG A 71 11.19 -4.79 -8.80
C ARG A 71 9.71 -4.48 -9.06
N THR A 72 9.09 -5.30 -9.89
CA THR A 72 7.63 -5.33 -10.12
C THR A 72 7.06 -3.95 -10.49
N GLU A 73 5.92 -3.54 -9.92
CA GLU A 73 5.28 -2.23 -10.16
C GLU A 73 6.20 -1.04 -9.88
N CYS A 74 7.22 -1.19 -9.01
CA CYS A 74 8.13 -0.11 -8.69
C CYS A 74 8.93 0.33 -9.92
N GLY A 75 9.41 -0.63 -10.70
CA GLY A 75 10.15 -0.36 -11.94
C GLY A 75 9.27 0.34 -12.97
N LEU A 76 8.01 -0.09 -13.08
CA LEU A 76 7.04 0.53 -13.99
C LEU A 76 6.79 2.00 -13.63
N TYR A 77 6.56 2.32 -12.36
CA TYR A 77 6.35 3.71 -11.92
C TYR A 77 7.57 4.59 -12.18
N TYR A 78 8.76 4.12 -11.82
CA TYR A 78 9.99 4.89 -12.05
C TYR A 78 10.26 5.07 -13.56
N SER A 79 9.86 4.12 -14.41
CA SER A 79 9.98 4.27 -15.87
C SER A 79 9.17 5.45 -16.44
N TYR A 80 7.99 5.74 -15.89
CA TYR A 80 7.18 6.90 -16.32
C TYR A 80 7.77 8.23 -15.85
N TYR A 81 8.36 8.24 -14.65
CA TYR A 81 9.15 9.38 -14.18
C TYR A 81 10.33 9.65 -15.12
N LYS A 82 11.07 8.60 -15.53
CA LYS A 82 12.17 8.70 -16.50
C LYS A 82 11.69 9.20 -17.87
N GLN A 83 10.55 8.70 -18.37
CA GLN A 83 9.93 9.14 -19.62
C GLN A 83 9.63 10.65 -19.61
N MET A 84 9.08 11.18 -18.51
CA MET A 84 8.82 12.62 -18.36
C MET A 84 10.09 13.48 -18.36
N LEU A 85 11.18 12.97 -17.78
CA LEU A 85 12.46 13.66 -17.76
C LEU A 85 13.16 13.66 -19.12
N GLN A 86 13.07 12.55 -19.85
CA GLN A 86 13.65 12.39 -21.19
C GLN A 86 12.89 13.17 -22.27
N ALA A 87 11.63 13.52 -22.04
CA ALA A 87 10.83 14.28 -23.00
C ALA A 87 11.39 15.70 -23.22
N PRO A 88 11.38 16.23 -24.46
CA PRO A 88 11.99 17.52 -24.77
C PRO A 88 11.33 18.69 -24.01
N THR A 89 10.02 18.62 -23.79
CA THR A 89 9.28 19.58 -22.95
C THR A 89 8.34 18.87 -22.00
N ILE A 90 7.92 19.55 -20.92
CA ILE A 90 6.91 19.03 -19.99
C ILE A 90 5.60 18.74 -20.73
N GLY A 91 5.19 19.62 -21.64
CA GLY A 91 3.98 19.44 -22.44
C GLY A 91 4.04 18.20 -23.33
N GLN A 92 5.18 17.95 -23.98
CA GLN A 92 5.38 16.73 -24.77
C GLN A 92 5.36 15.49 -23.89
N GLY A 93 6.05 15.50 -22.74
CA GLY A 93 6.05 14.37 -21.82
C GLY A 93 4.66 14.02 -21.31
N LEU A 94 3.84 15.02 -20.96
CA LEU A 94 2.44 14.80 -20.59
C LEU A 94 1.63 14.22 -21.75
N TRP A 95 1.84 14.72 -22.97
CA TRP A 95 1.15 14.20 -24.15
C TRP A 95 1.53 12.74 -24.43
N ASP A 96 2.81 12.39 -24.30
CA ASP A 96 3.34 11.04 -24.47
C ASP A 96 2.78 10.07 -23.41
N LEU A 97 2.60 10.53 -22.16
CA LEU A 97 1.98 9.70 -21.11
C LEU A 97 0.46 9.50 -21.32
N VAL A 98 -0.24 10.49 -21.87
CA VAL A 98 -1.68 10.39 -22.15
C VAL A 98 -1.96 9.56 -23.39
N HIS A 99 -1.05 9.56 -24.37
CA HIS A 99 -1.15 8.80 -25.62
C HIS A 99 -0.05 7.72 -25.71
N ASP A 100 0.19 7.01 -24.61
CA ASP A 100 1.30 6.07 -24.53
C ASP A 100 1.03 4.82 -25.38
N ASN A 101 1.89 4.58 -26.37
CA ASN A 101 1.89 3.39 -27.22
C ASN A 101 3.17 2.55 -27.06
N MET A 102 3.99 2.88 -26.05
CA MET A 102 5.29 2.27 -25.81
C MET A 102 5.30 1.37 -24.57
N THR A 103 4.24 1.35 -23.78
CA THR A 103 4.10 0.47 -22.61
C THR A 103 3.39 -0.83 -22.99
N GLU A 104 2.17 -0.72 -23.54
CA GLU A 104 1.38 -1.89 -23.93
C GLU A 104 1.40 -2.11 -25.45
N SER A 105 1.84 -3.30 -25.87
CA SER A 105 1.84 -3.66 -27.29
C SER A 105 0.42 -3.68 -27.87
N LYS A 106 0.30 -3.17 -29.11
CA LYS A 106 -0.95 -3.05 -29.91
C LYS A 106 -2.02 -2.13 -29.31
N ARG A 107 -1.70 -1.33 -28.30
CA ARG A 107 -2.66 -0.45 -27.63
C ARG A 107 -2.04 0.93 -27.41
N THR A 108 -2.90 1.93 -27.39
CA THR A 108 -2.56 3.27 -26.89
C THR A 108 -3.37 3.48 -25.62
N ILE A 109 -2.72 3.82 -24.51
CA ILE A 109 -3.36 3.95 -23.21
C ILE A 109 -3.06 5.31 -22.58
N ASN A 110 -4.03 5.82 -21.82
CA ASN A 110 -3.84 6.99 -20.97
C ASN A 110 -3.29 6.53 -19.61
N LEU A 111 -2.00 6.75 -19.38
CA LEU A 111 -1.34 6.32 -18.15
C LEU A 111 -1.81 7.10 -16.92
N LEU A 112 -2.17 8.38 -17.07
CA LEU A 112 -2.63 9.21 -15.96
C LEU A 112 -4.00 8.76 -15.45
N GLU A 113 -4.90 8.38 -16.36
CA GLU A 113 -6.22 7.86 -16.02
C GLU A 113 -6.16 6.49 -15.34
N ARG A 114 -5.18 5.65 -15.71
CA ARG A 114 -5.15 4.23 -15.37
C ARG A 114 -4.16 3.85 -14.25
N MET A 115 -2.98 4.46 -14.16
CA MET A 115 -1.86 3.97 -13.34
C MET A 115 -1.62 4.76 -12.04
N ASN A 116 -2.46 5.77 -11.75
CA ASN A 116 -2.28 6.71 -10.62
C ASN A 116 -0.84 7.25 -10.51
N ILE A 117 -0.25 7.71 -11.62
CA ILE A 117 1.15 8.18 -11.70
C ILE A 117 1.33 9.68 -11.44
N TYR A 118 0.41 10.29 -10.69
CA TYR A 118 0.39 11.74 -10.46
C TYR A 118 1.61 12.22 -9.67
N GLN A 119 2.08 11.42 -8.72
CA GLN A 119 3.29 11.72 -7.94
C GLN A 119 4.56 11.68 -8.81
N GLU A 120 4.67 10.75 -9.77
CA GLU A 120 5.79 10.71 -10.72
C GLU A 120 5.79 11.94 -11.62
N VAL A 121 4.62 12.30 -12.16
CA VAL A 121 4.48 13.51 -12.99
C VAL A 121 4.82 14.75 -12.18
N PHE A 122 4.26 14.90 -10.99
CA PHE A 122 4.55 16.04 -10.11
C PHE A 122 6.05 16.16 -9.80
N LEU A 123 6.71 15.06 -9.44
CA LEU A 123 8.15 15.08 -9.19
C LEU A 123 8.99 15.37 -10.42
N SER A 124 8.60 14.84 -11.59
CA SER A 124 9.34 15.12 -12.83
C SER A 124 9.28 16.61 -13.20
N VAL A 125 8.11 17.24 -13.00
CA VAL A 125 7.93 18.69 -13.17
C VAL A 125 8.79 19.45 -12.18
N LEU A 126 8.76 19.06 -10.90
CA LEU A 126 9.54 19.70 -9.84
C LEU A 126 11.06 19.61 -10.11
N TYR A 127 11.54 18.44 -10.53
CA TYR A 127 12.93 18.19 -10.87
C TYR A 127 13.40 19.03 -12.08
N ARG A 128 12.54 19.21 -13.10
CA ARG A 128 12.86 20.00 -14.30
C ARG A 128 12.78 21.51 -14.09
N VAL A 129 11.92 21.97 -13.19
CA VAL A 129 11.68 23.41 -12.94
C VAL A 129 12.68 23.97 -11.92
N LEU A 130 13.05 23.18 -10.92
CA LEU A 130 14.04 23.58 -9.92
C LEU A 130 15.46 23.20 -10.35
N PRO A 131 16.51 23.90 -9.89
CA PRO A 131 17.91 23.61 -10.23
C PRO A 131 18.45 22.39 -9.44
N ILE A 132 17.70 21.27 -9.42
CA ILE A 132 18.04 20.07 -8.65
C ILE A 132 19.08 19.22 -9.38
N GLU A 133 19.05 19.21 -10.71
CA GLU A 133 19.95 18.43 -11.58
C GLU A 133 21.44 18.70 -11.31
N GLY A 134 21.79 19.90 -10.83
CA GLY A 134 23.16 20.23 -10.45
C GLY A 134 23.66 19.60 -9.14
N TYR A 135 22.76 19.03 -8.33
CA TYR A 135 23.09 18.51 -6.99
C TYR A 135 22.76 17.04 -6.81
N LEU A 136 21.77 16.52 -7.53
CA LEU A 136 21.21 15.20 -7.25
C LEU A 136 20.73 14.52 -8.52
N GLU A 137 21.14 13.27 -8.75
CA GLU A 137 20.63 12.48 -9.89
C GLU A 137 19.11 12.22 -9.73
N PRO A 138 18.37 12.01 -10.84
CA PRO A 138 16.93 11.82 -10.79
C PRO A 138 16.47 10.69 -9.86
N ILE A 139 17.23 9.59 -9.81
CA ILE A 139 16.90 8.41 -9.02
C ILE A 139 16.96 8.70 -7.52
N TYR A 140 17.99 9.43 -7.07
CA TYR A 140 18.14 9.85 -5.68
C TYR A 140 17.05 10.83 -5.28
N PHE A 141 16.72 11.79 -6.16
CA PHE A 141 15.63 12.73 -5.89
C PHE A 141 14.30 12.00 -5.68
N TYR A 142 14.04 10.99 -6.50
CA TYR A 142 12.84 10.17 -6.41
C TYR A 142 12.78 9.39 -5.08
N ILE A 143 13.81 8.61 -4.73
CA ILE A 143 13.80 7.79 -3.50
C ILE A 143 13.85 8.65 -2.23
N TYR A 144 14.63 9.74 -2.20
CA TYR A 144 14.74 10.61 -1.02
C TYR A 144 13.44 11.37 -0.76
N THR A 145 12.64 11.64 -1.80
CA THR A 145 11.30 12.18 -1.60
C THR A 145 10.40 11.18 -0.85
N VAL A 146 10.45 9.89 -1.21
CA VAL A 146 9.70 8.85 -0.51
C VAL A 146 10.16 8.68 0.94
N PHE A 147 11.48 8.73 1.19
CA PHE A 147 12.00 8.68 2.56
C PHE A 147 11.58 9.90 3.38
N SER A 148 11.56 11.09 2.76
CA SER A 148 11.07 12.32 3.39
C SER A 148 9.59 12.23 3.76
N LEU A 149 8.78 11.55 2.94
CA LEU A 149 7.39 11.26 3.26
C LEU A 149 7.23 10.37 4.49
N GLN A 150 8.18 9.47 4.79
CA GLN A 150 8.16 8.70 6.03
C GLN A 150 8.36 9.60 7.27
N ALA A 151 9.14 10.67 7.16
CA ALA A 151 9.25 11.66 8.23
C ALA A 151 7.89 12.31 8.54
N VAL A 152 7.14 12.67 7.49
CA VAL A 152 5.78 13.22 7.61
C VAL A 152 4.85 12.22 8.28
N TYR A 153 4.97 10.93 7.95
CA TYR A 153 4.17 9.88 8.59
C TYR A 153 4.45 9.79 10.10
N VAL A 154 5.72 9.73 10.51
CA VAL A 154 6.10 9.68 11.93
C VAL A 154 5.63 10.93 12.68
N ILE A 155 5.76 12.12 12.09
CA ILE A 155 5.25 13.37 12.66
C ILE A 155 3.74 13.29 12.87
N ALA A 156 2.98 12.75 11.90
CA ALA A 156 1.54 12.61 12.02
C ALA A 156 1.11 11.64 13.13
N LEU A 157 1.81 10.50 13.27
CA LEU A 157 1.60 9.54 14.36
C LEU A 157 1.95 10.15 15.72
N TYR A 158 3.06 10.88 15.80
CA TYR A 158 3.48 11.63 16.99
C TYR A 158 2.40 12.61 17.43
N LEU A 159 1.87 13.40 16.49
CA LEU A 159 0.82 14.38 16.75
C LEU A 159 -0.47 13.70 17.21
N THR A 160 -0.85 12.58 16.59
CA THR A 160 -2.03 11.80 17.00
C THR A 160 -1.88 11.29 18.44
N ALA A 161 -0.73 10.70 18.79
CA ALA A 161 -0.43 10.24 20.14
C ALA A 161 -0.41 11.39 21.16
N TRP A 162 0.17 12.53 20.79
CA TRP A 162 0.19 13.73 21.64
C TRP A 162 -1.21 14.29 21.86
N LEU A 163 -2.04 14.32 20.82
CA LEU A 163 -3.44 14.72 20.93
C LEU A 163 -4.15 13.80 21.92
N LEU A 164 -4.14 12.48 21.71
CA LEU A 164 -4.84 11.51 22.56
C LEU A 164 -4.37 11.52 24.03
N SER A 165 -3.05 11.53 24.26
CA SER A 165 -2.47 11.37 25.60
C SER A 165 -2.22 12.69 26.33
N GLY A 166 -2.23 13.83 25.63
CA GLY A 166 -2.02 15.17 26.20
C GLY A 166 -0.57 15.48 26.61
N THR A 167 0.40 14.64 26.27
CA THR A 167 1.85 14.85 26.51
C THR A 167 2.66 14.51 25.27
N TRP A 168 3.68 15.29 24.96
CA TRP A 168 4.53 15.08 23.77
C TRP A 168 5.43 13.84 23.93
N LEU A 169 5.67 13.41 25.16
CA LEU A 169 6.38 12.17 25.47
C LEU A 169 5.64 10.93 24.96
N ALA A 170 4.31 10.98 24.87
CA ALA A 170 3.53 9.93 24.19
C ALA A 170 3.87 9.87 22.71
N GLY A 171 4.02 11.03 22.06
CA GLY A 171 4.49 11.11 20.67
C GLY A 171 5.88 10.49 20.48
N VAL A 172 6.81 10.75 21.41
CA VAL A 172 8.16 10.12 21.36
C VAL A 172 8.04 8.60 21.45
N LEU A 173 7.24 8.08 22.39
CA LEU A 173 7.03 6.65 22.55
C LEU A 173 6.41 6.02 21.29
N ALA A 174 5.42 6.68 20.67
CA ALA A 174 4.83 6.23 19.40
C ALA A 174 5.86 6.19 18.26
N ALA A 175 6.71 7.22 18.14
CA ALA A 175 7.77 7.27 17.13
C ALA A 175 8.83 6.18 17.35
N VAL A 176 9.24 5.93 18.61
CA VAL A 176 10.17 4.84 18.96
C VAL A 176 9.55 3.49 18.59
N TRP A 177 8.28 3.22 18.95
CA TRP A 177 7.62 1.99 18.55
C TRP A 177 7.49 1.83 17.04
N TYR A 178 7.24 2.92 16.31
CA TYR A 178 7.20 2.89 14.85
C TYR A 178 8.54 2.46 14.25
N ILE A 179 9.65 3.06 14.71
CA ILE A 179 11.01 2.75 14.23
C ILE A 179 11.42 1.32 14.59
N LEU A 180 11.14 0.87 15.82
CA LEU A 180 11.51 -0.46 16.29
C LEU A 180 10.71 -1.59 15.60
N ASN A 181 9.46 -1.33 15.23
CA ASN A 181 8.61 -2.29 14.52
C ASN A 181 8.53 -2.00 13.01
N ARG A 182 9.58 -1.41 12.40
CA ARG A 182 9.56 -0.98 10.99
C ARG A 182 9.10 -2.05 10.01
N VAL A 183 9.47 -3.32 10.24
CA VAL A 183 9.11 -4.49 9.42
C VAL A 183 7.59 -4.73 9.38
N ASP A 184 6.88 -4.27 10.41
CA ASP A 184 5.44 -4.38 10.51
C ASP A 184 4.71 -3.05 10.24
N THR A 185 5.39 -1.90 10.30
CA THR A 185 4.79 -0.55 10.13
C THR A 185 4.98 0.06 8.74
N THR A 186 6.02 -0.32 7.98
CA THR A 186 6.27 0.22 6.65
C THR A 186 6.91 -0.81 5.70
N ARG A 187 6.76 -0.59 4.38
CA ARG A 187 7.36 -1.40 3.31
C ARG A 187 8.44 -0.64 2.52
N VAL A 188 8.78 0.56 2.97
CA VAL A 188 9.68 1.46 2.28
C VAL A 188 11.09 0.87 2.09
N GLU A 189 11.52 -0.04 2.96
CA GLU A 189 12.83 -0.70 2.92
C GLU A 189 13.05 -1.52 1.63
N PHE A 190 12.05 -2.32 1.23
CA PHE A 190 12.20 -3.26 0.11
C PHE A 190 11.49 -2.84 -1.18
N THR A 191 10.53 -1.92 -1.07
CA THR A 191 9.61 -1.60 -2.16
C THR A 191 9.25 -0.11 -2.12
N ILE A 192 10.27 0.73 -2.33
CA ILE A 192 10.24 2.18 -2.06
C ILE A 192 9.05 2.86 -2.72
N SER A 193 8.88 2.68 -4.03
CA SER A 193 7.93 3.47 -4.82
C SER A 193 6.49 2.96 -4.82
N LEU A 194 6.17 1.98 -3.97
CA LEU A 194 4.80 1.52 -3.79
C LEU A 194 3.87 2.65 -3.39
N ARG A 195 2.66 2.62 -3.94
CA ARG A 195 1.60 3.62 -3.71
C ARG A 195 1.23 3.76 -2.23
N GLU A 196 1.32 2.67 -1.46
CA GLU A 196 1.17 2.67 -0.01
C GLU A 196 2.17 3.62 0.68
N ASN A 197 3.45 3.59 0.30
CA ASN A 197 4.48 4.43 0.93
C ASN A 197 4.28 5.92 0.65
N TRP A 198 3.70 6.26 -0.51
CA TRP A 198 3.30 7.63 -0.84
C TRP A 198 2.07 8.10 -0.06
N SER A 199 1.09 7.21 0.11
CA SER A 199 -0.26 7.58 0.58
C SER A 199 -0.44 7.53 2.09
N MET A 200 0.21 6.60 2.80
CA MET A 200 0.10 6.47 4.27
C MET A 200 0.41 7.75 5.06
N PRO A 201 1.42 8.57 4.70
CA PRO A 201 1.67 9.86 5.37
C PRO A 201 0.45 10.80 5.31
N PHE A 202 -0.23 10.86 4.15
CA PHE A 202 -1.43 11.68 3.99
C PHE A 202 -2.61 11.15 4.80
N LEU A 203 -2.79 9.82 4.84
CA LEU A 203 -3.79 9.18 5.69
C LEU A 203 -3.55 9.49 7.17
N ALA A 204 -2.30 9.39 7.63
CA ALA A 204 -1.95 9.67 9.02
C ALA A 204 -2.18 11.15 9.38
N LEU A 205 -1.83 12.08 8.49
CA LEU A 205 -2.13 13.50 8.66
C LEU A 205 -3.65 13.76 8.69
N GLN A 206 -4.41 13.06 7.84
CA GLN A 206 -5.87 13.13 7.82
C GLN A 206 -6.46 12.64 9.16
N VAL A 207 -5.98 11.51 9.69
CA VAL A 207 -6.37 10.97 11.01
C VAL A 207 -6.03 11.96 12.13
N ALA A 208 -4.85 12.57 12.11
CA ALA A 208 -4.46 13.58 13.09
C ALA A 208 -5.38 14.83 13.02
N ALA A 209 -5.71 15.27 11.81
CA ALA A 209 -6.60 16.41 11.57
C ALA A 209 -8.04 16.13 12.03
N ILE A 210 -8.58 14.94 11.76
CA ILE A 210 -9.90 14.51 12.24
C ILE A 210 -9.88 14.40 13.77
N THR A 211 -8.85 13.81 14.35
CA THR A 211 -8.67 13.73 15.82
C THR A 211 -8.67 15.11 16.46
N CYS A 212 -8.01 16.09 15.83
CA CYS A 212 -8.05 17.48 16.28
C CYS A 212 -9.44 18.11 16.11
N TYR A 213 -10.10 17.90 14.97
CA TYR A 213 -11.43 18.43 14.67
C TYR A 213 -12.51 17.95 15.66
N LEU A 214 -12.44 16.69 16.08
CA LEU A 214 -13.42 16.06 16.97
C LEU A 214 -13.36 16.51 18.43
N ARG A 215 -12.43 17.40 18.78
CA ARG A 215 -12.30 17.87 20.16
C ARG A 215 -13.38 18.89 20.55
N PRO A 216 -13.89 18.82 21.80
CA PRO A 216 -15.08 19.56 22.24
C PRO A 216 -14.90 21.10 22.35
N GLN A 217 -13.68 21.64 22.27
CA GLN A 217 -13.40 23.06 22.52
C GLN A 217 -12.49 23.69 21.45
N LEU A 218 -12.83 23.57 20.16
CA LEU A 218 -12.11 24.28 19.09
C LEU A 218 -12.77 25.62 18.72
N SER A 219 -11.92 26.63 18.47
CA SER A 219 -12.35 27.88 17.85
C SER A 219 -12.91 27.65 16.45
N ALA A 220 -13.84 28.50 16.01
CA ALA A 220 -14.48 28.35 14.70
C ALA A 220 -13.46 28.41 13.53
N LEU A 221 -12.44 29.27 13.65
CA LEU A 221 -11.36 29.35 12.67
C LEU A 221 -10.58 28.04 12.59
N LEU A 222 -10.16 27.48 13.73
CA LEU A 222 -9.39 26.24 13.74
C LEU A 222 -10.22 25.06 13.21
N LYS A 223 -11.52 25.00 13.49
CA LYS A 223 -12.41 24.01 12.88
C LYS A 223 -12.40 24.09 11.35
N ARG A 224 -12.47 25.30 10.77
CA ARG A 224 -12.37 25.50 9.31
C ARG A 224 -11.02 25.06 8.75
N VAL A 225 -9.93 25.39 9.45
CA VAL A 225 -8.57 24.96 9.06
C VAL A 225 -8.44 23.44 9.10
N MET A 226 -8.96 22.77 10.14
CA MET A 226 -8.93 21.31 10.23
C MET A 226 -9.75 20.66 9.13
N VAL A 227 -10.95 21.17 8.83
CA VAL A 227 -11.77 20.68 7.71
C VAL A 227 -11.05 20.81 6.37
N TRP A 228 -10.40 21.96 6.12
CA TRP A 228 -9.59 22.16 4.93
C TRP A 228 -8.39 21.22 4.87
N LEU A 229 -7.71 20.99 6.00
CA LEU A 229 -6.60 20.04 6.09
C LEU A 229 -7.07 18.61 5.81
N VAL A 230 -8.23 18.21 6.34
CA VAL A 230 -8.86 16.91 6.02
C VAL A 230 -9.15 16.82 4.53
N PHE A 231 -9.68 17.86 3.90
CA PHE A 231 -9.91 17.87 2.45
C PHE A 231 -8.62 17.66 1.65
N VAL A 232 -7.59 18.49 1.89
CA VAL A 232 -6.32 18.42 1.16
C VAL A 232 -5.64 17.06 1.35
N THR A 233 -5.54 16.58 2.58
CA THR A 233 -4.93 15.27 2.88
C THR A 233 -5.73 14.11 2.28
N SER A 234 -7.07 14.20 2.25
CA SER A 234 -7.91 13.20 1.57
C SER A 234 -7.70 13.18 0.07
N VAL A 235 -7.60 14.36 -0.58
CA VAL A 235 -7.32 14.46 -2.02
C VAL A 235 -5.94 13.86 -2.34
N CYS A 236 -4.89 14.21 -1.58
CA CYS A 236 -3.55 13.65 -1.76
C CYS A 236 -3.54 12.12 -1.55
N PHE A 237 -4.22 11.63 -0.51
CA PHE A 237 -4.37 10.20 -0.24
C PHE A 237 -5.03 9.46 -1.41
N CYS A 238 -6.13 10.00 -1.95
CA CYS A 238 -6.85 9.37 -3.06
C CYS A 238 -6.08 9.42 -4.38
N LEU A 239 -5.37 10.52 -4.67
CA LEU A 239 -4.55 10.65 -5.89
C LEU A 239 -3.38 9.68 -5.89
N THR A 240 -2.72 9.49 -4.74
CA THR A 240 -1.48 8.71 -4.64
C THR A 240 -1.71 7.21 -4.54
N TRP A 241 -2.93 6.74 -4.27
CA TRP A 241 -3.21 5.31 -4.10
C TRP A 241 -4.57 4.88 -4.64
N GLN A 242 -4.57 3.91 -5.54
CA GLN A 242 -5.77 3.40 -6.21
C GLN A 242 -6.76 2.67 -5.27
N PHE A 243 -6.27 2.03 -4.21
CA PHE A 243 -7.11 1.29 -3.26
C PHE A 243 -7.66 2.14 -2.10
N ASN A 244 -7.52 3.47 -2.21
CA ASN A 244 -7.99 4.43 -1.19
C ASN A 244 -9.46 4.20 -0.79
N GLN A 245 -10.32 3.78 -1.74
CA GLN A 245 -11.76 3.61 -1.52
C GLN A 245 -12.09 2.60 -0.41
N PHE A 246 -11.29 1.55 -0.23
CA PHE A 246 -11.53 0.55 0.81
C PHE A 246 -11.18 1.09 2.20
N ILE A 247 -10.11 1.88 2.29
CA ILE A 247 -9.69 2.49 3.56
C ILE A 247 -10.64 3.61 3.96
N LEU A 248 -11.08 4.43 3.00
CA LEU A 248 -12.11 5.44 3.25
C LEU A 248 -13.47 4.82 3.58
N LEU A 249 -13.81 3.65 3.02
CA LEU A 249 -15.01 2.90 3.43
C LEU A 249 -14.92 2.47 4.90
N VAL A 250 -13.77 1.95 5.35
CA VAL A 250 -13.54 1.64 6.77
C VAL A 250 -13.67 2.89 7.64
N GLN A 251 -13.08 4.01 7.23
CA GLN A 251 -13.22 5.28 7.94
C GLN A 251 -14.69 5.75 7.98
N ALA A 252 -15.44 5.59 6.89
CA ALA A 252 -16.85 5.93 6.84
C ALA A 252 -17.70 5.02 7.75
N LEU A 253 -17.39 3.72 7.83
CA LEU A 253 -18.01 2.80 8.78
C LEU A 253 -17.73 3.21 10.23
N VAL A 254 -16.51 3.67 10.54
CA VAL A 254 -16.16 4.19 11.86
C VAL A 254 -16.99 5.43 12.19
N LEU A 255 -17.07 6.40 11.27
CA LEU A 255 -17.88 7.60 11.45
C LEU A 255 -19.36 7.25 11.64
N PHE A 256 -19.89 6.35 10.82
CA PHE A 256 -21.25 5.83 10.96
C PHE A 256 -21.48 5.20 12.34
N SER A 257 -20.55 4.38 12.81
CA SER A 257 -20.64 3.76 14.14
C SER A 257 -20.67 4.81 15.25
N MET A 258 -19.92 5.90 15.10
CA MET A 258 -19.91 7.00 16.06
C MET A 258 -21.21 7.83 16.03
N ASP A 259 -21.78 8.05 14.85
CA ASP A 259 -23.09 8.71 14.69
C ASP A 259 -24.19 7.88 15.33
N ALA A 260 -24.16 6.55 15.13
CA ALA A 260 -25.11 5.60 15.72
C ALA A 260 -25.02 5.52 17.25
N LEU A 261 -23.87 5.90 17.83
CA LEU A 261 -23.66 6.03 19.28
C LEU A 261 -23.93 7.45 19.81
N ASP A 262 -24.49 8.34 18.98
CA ASP A 262 -24.78 9.75 19.28
C ASP A 262 -23.55 10.56 19.77
N LEU A 263 -22.35 10.17 19.35
CA LEU A 263 -21.11 10.82 19.80
C LEU A 263 -20.76 12.07 19.01
N ILE A 264 -21.08 12.10 17.71
CA ILE A 264 -20.71 13.18 16.79
C ILE A 264 -21.79 13.41 15.74
N SER A 265 -21.73 14.56 15.06
CA SER A 265 -22.43 14.74 13.78
C SER A 265 -21.46 14.54 12.61
N VAL A 266 -21.72 13.51 11.81
CA VAL A 266 -20.83 13.09 10.71
C VAL A 266 -20.94 13.90 9.41
N THR A 267 -21.99 14.72 9.25
CA THR A 267 -22.34 15.34 7.96
C THR A 267 -21.19 16.11 7.33
N THR A 268 -20.47 16.94 8.09
CA THR A 268 -19.34 17.72 7.58
C THR A 268 -18.22 16.82 7.08
N LEU A 269 -17.88 15.75 7.81
CA LEU A 269 -16.79 14.83 7.45
C LEU A 269 -17.14 14.04 6.19
N TYR A 270 -18.38 13.59 6.06
CA TYR A 270 -18.87 12.95 4.84
C TYR A 270 -18.87 13.87 3.64
N LEU A 271 -19.35 15.12 3.78
CA LEU A 271 -19.30 16.08 2.68
C LEU A 271 -17.86 16.34 2.22
N VAL A 272 -16.91 16.44 3.15
CA VAL A 272 -15.49 16.61 2.81
C VAL A 272 -14.95 15.39 2.05
N GLN A 273 -15.27 14.16 2.49
CA GLN A 273 -14.87 12.94 1.77
C GLN A 273 -15.48 12.88 0.37
N VAL A 274 -16.77 13.19 0.22
CA VAL A 274 -17.44 13.25 -1.10
C VAL A 274 -16.80 14.31 -2.00
N CYS A 275 -16.58 15.53 -1.49
CA CYS A 275 -15.90 16.58 -2.24
C CYS A 275 -14.48 16.18 -2.65
N SER A 276 -13.76 15.45 -1.79
CA SER A 276 -12.41 14.95 -2.09
C SER A 276 -12.44 13.92 -3.21
N LEU A 277 -13.37 12.95 -3.16
CA LEU A 277 -13.55 11.94 -4.20
C LEU A 277 -13.97 12.56 -5.54
N LEU A 278 -14.88 13.54 -5.53
CA LEU A 278 -15.29 14.27 -6.74
C LEU A 278 -14.15 15.12 -7.34
N CYS A 279 -13.31 15.71 -6.50
CA CYS A 279 -12.12 16.42 -6.95
C CYS A 279 -11.15 15.46 -7.66
N VAL A 280 -10.89 14.30 -7.05
CA VAL A 280 -10.02 13.26 -7.63
C VAL A 280 -10.63 12.70 -8.92
N TRP A 281 -11.95 12.50 -8.94
CA TRP A 281 -12.68 12.09 -10.15
C TRP A 281 -12.45 13.06 -11.31
N LEU A 282 -12.51 14.37 -11.08
CA LEU A 282 -12.19 15.37 -12.10
C LEU A 282 -10.71 15.32 -12.52
N LEU A 283 -9.79 15.19 -11.56
CA LEU A 283 -8.34 15.11 -11.84
C LEU A 283 -7.94 13.84 -12.60
N GLN A 284 -8.71 12.75 -12.43
CA GLN A 284 -8.52 11.46 -13.10
C GLN A 284 -9.42 11.29 -14.32
N PHE A 285 -9.63 12.36 -15.09
CA PHE A 285 -10.34 12.32 -16.38
C PHE A 285 -11.75 11.72 -16.29
N CYS A 286 -12.45 12.01 -15.20
CA CYS A 286 -13.80 11.51 -14.93
C CYS A 286 -13.89 9.98 -14.82
N ASN A 287 -12.84 9.32 -14.32
CA ASN A 287 -12.77 7.86 -14.16
C ASN A 287 -14.02 7.30 -13.44
N SER A 288 -14.77 6.45 -14.14
CA SER A 288 -16.05 5.91 -13.67
C SER A 288 -15.92 5.02 -12.43
N MET A 289 -14.72 4.48 -12.14
CA MET A 289 -14.46 3.67 -10.95
C MET A 289 -14.70 4.44 -9.65
N ILE A 290 -14.38 5.75 -9.61
CA ILE A 290 -14.55 6.57 -8.40
C ILE A 290 -16.03 6.82 -8.12
N LEU A 291 -16.83 7.14 -9.15
CA LEU A 291 -18.28 7.29 -9.03
C LEU A 291 -18.96 5.97 -8.64
N GLY A 292 -18.42 4.86 -9.13
CA GLY A 292 -18.85 3.50 -8.78
C GLY A 292 -18.38 2.99 -7.42
N SER A 293 -17.57 3.77 -6.70
CA SER A 293 -16.90 3.30 -5.49
C SER A 293 -17.87 2.92 -4.37
N LEU A 294 -17.47 1.91 -3.59
CA LEU A 294 -18.23 1.44 -2.43
C LEU A 294 -18.37 2.53 -1.37
N VAL A 295 -17.33 3.34 -1.17
CA VAL A 295 -17.33 4.42 -0.19
C VAL A 295 -18.34 5.52 -0.55
N LEU A 296 -18.41 5.95 -1.81
CA LEU A 296 -19.35 6.98 -2.23
C LEU A 296 -20.79 6.48 -2.07
N SER A 297 -21.05 5.24 -2.51
CA SER A 297 -22.36 4.58 -2.35
C SER A 297 -22.75 4.48 -0.87
N PHE A 298 -21.80 4.15 0.00
CA PHE A 298 -22.01 4.06 1.44
C PHE A 298 -22.33 5.41 2.07
N ILE A 299 -21.54 6.45 1.77
CA ILE A 299 -21.74 7.78 2.34
C ILE A 299 -23.12 8.33 1.94
N MET A 300 -23.52 8.18 0.66
CA MET A 300 -24.83 8.63 0.19
C MET A 300 -25.97 7.89 0.91
N SER A 301 -25.82 6.58 1.11
CA SER A 301 -26.79 5.76 1.86
C SER A 301 -26.87 6.18 3.33
N ALA A 302 -25.72 6.42 3.97
CA ALA A 302 -25.65 6.85 5.37
C ALA A 302 -26.28 8.24 5.58
N LEU A 303 -26.02 9.19 4.68
CA LEU A 303 -26.65 10.52 4.71
C LEU A 303 -28.17 10.44 4.51
N PHE A 304 -28.64 9.56 3.63
CA PHE A 304 -30.07 9.32 3.41
C PHE A 304 -30.74 8.75 4.67
N VAL A 305 -30.17 7.70 5.28
CA VAL A 305 -30.71 7.10 6.51
C VAL A 305 -30.77 8.12 7.65
N LYS A 306 -29.75 8.97 7.76
CA LYS A 306 -29.73 10.07 8.74
C LYS A 306 -30.85 11.08 8.51
N TYR A 307 -31.12 11.45 7.25
CA TYR A 307 -32.18 12.40 6.91
C TYR A 307 -33.58 11.86 7.24
N TYR A 308 -33.83 10.57 6.97
CA TYR A 308 -35.14 9.94 7.16
C TYR A 308 -35.36 9.23 8.52
N GLN A 309 -34.37 9.28 9.44
CA GLN A 309 -34.44 8.68 10.78
C GLN A 309 -34.91 7.21 10.81
N VAL A 310 -34.48 6.39 9.83
CA VAL A 310 -34.89 4.99 9.76
C VAL A 310 -34.15 4.18 10.82
N CYS A 311 -34.87 3.69 11.83
CA CYS A 311 -34.34 3.04 13.05
C CYS A 311 -33.64 1.66 12.83
N VAL A 312 -33.50 1.20 11.58
CA VAL A 312 -32.85 -0.09 11.23
C VAL A 312 -31.45 0.18 10.63
N CYS A 313 -30.59 0.81 11.41
CA CYS A 313 -29.55 1.67 10.87
C CYS A 313 -28.37 0.96 10.18
N VAL A 314 -27.98 -0.27 10.52
CA VAL A 314 -26.82 -0.93 9.87
C VAL A 314 -27.26 -1.83 8.69
N CYS A 315 -28.24 -2.70 8.91
CA CYS A 315 -28.70 -3.64 7.89
C CYS A 315 -29.34 -2.91 6.71
N VAL A 316 -30.10 -1.82 6.94
CA VAL A 316 -30.65 -1.02 5.85
C VAL A 316 -29.55 -0.26 5.13
N CYS A 317 -28.57 0.33 5.82
CA CYS A 317 -27.44 0.98 5.14
C CYS A 317 -26.70 -0.02 4.25
N VAL A 318 -26.32 -1.20 4.75
CA VAL A 318 -25.60 -2.22 3.97
C VAL A 318 -26.47 -2.74 2.82
N CYS A 319 -27.75 -3.04 3.05
CA CYS A 319 -28.68 -3.45 2.00
C CYS A 319 -28.87 -2.35 0.94
N VAL A 320 -29.02 -1.09 1.34
CA VAL A 320 -29.13 0.07 0.43
C VAL A 320 -27.81 0.31 -0.30
N CYS A 321 -26.64 0.14 0.32
CA CYS A 321 -25.35 0.21 -0.38
C CYS A 321 -25.26 -0.84 -1.49
N VAL A 322 -25.69 -2.07 -1.21
CA VAL A 322 -25.71 -3.16 -2.18
C VAL A 322 -26.77 -2.95 -3.27
N LEU A 323 -27.93 -2.36 -2.93
CA LEU A 323 -29.05 -2.12 -3.85
C LEU A 323 -28.89 -0.85 -4.71
N VAL A 324 -28.28 0.21 -4.16
CA VAL A 324 -28.05 1.52 -4.78
C VAL A 324 -26.68 1.58 -5.47
N SER A 325 -25.79 0.62 -5.21
CA SER A 325 -24.50 0.65 -5.88
C SER A 325 -24.73 0.69 -7.40
N PRO A 326 -24.14 1.67 -8.09
CA PRO A 326 -24.35 1.83 -9.51
C PRO A 326 -23.65 0.74 -10.33
N PHE A 327 -23.12 -0.34 -9.73
CA PHE A 327 -22.56 -1.51 -10.42
C PHE A 327 -23.41 -1.98 -11.61
N LYS A 328 -24.76 -1.99 -11.45
CA LYS A 328 -25.68 -2.39 -12.53
C LYS A 328 -25.95 -1.28 -13.56
N ALA A 329 -25.89 -0.01 -13.16
CA ALA A 329 -26.22 1.13 -14.03
C ALA A 329 -24.99 1.68 -14.79
N LEU A 330 -23.81 1.68 -14.17
CA LEU A 330 -22.54 2.18 -14.71
C LEU A 330 -21.67 1.07 -15.33
N GLN A 331 -22.11 -0.20 -15.33
CA GLN A 331 -21.33 -1.35 -15.83
C GLN A 331 -19.87 -1.36 -15.31
N VAL A 332 -19.66 -1.08 -14.02
CA VAL A 332 -18.31 -1.07 -13.44
C VAL A 332 -17.83 -2.51 -13.31
N ARG A 333 -17.16 -3.01 -14.35
CA ARG A 333 -16.67 -4.39 -14.49
C ARG A 333 -15.30 -4.62 -13.85
N SER A 334 -14.60 -3.56 -13.44
CA SER A 334 -13.22 -3.64 -12.95
C SER A 334 -13.13 -4.30 -11.57
N ASP A 335 -14.05 -4.02 -10.65
CA ASP A 335 -14.00 -4.55 -9.27
C ASP A 335 -14.58 -5.97 -9.10
N GLU A 336 -15.10 -6.60 -10.16
CA GLU A 336 -15.68 -7.95 -10.09
C GLU A 336 -14.70 -8.98 -9.51
N HIS A 337 -13.41 -8.82 -9.84
CA HIS A 337 -12.35 -9.72 -9.35
C HIS A 337 -12.11 -9.60 -7.84
N ILE A 338 -12.27 -8.40 -7.27
CA ILE A 338 -12.14 -8.17 -5.82
C ILE A 338 -13.28 -8.90 -5.09
N PHE A 339 -14.49 -8.86 -5.64
CA PHE A 339 -15.62 -9.62 -5.07
C PHE A 339 -15.44 -11.13 -5.22
N LYS A 340 -14.94 -11.62 -6.37
CA LYS A 340 -14.60 -13.04 -6.55
C LYS A 340 -13.53 -13.47 -5.54
N PHE A 341 -12.50 -12.65 -5.36
CA PHE A 341 -11.46 -12.85 -4.35
C PHE A 341 -12.04 -12.91 -2.94
N ILE A 342 -12.87 -11.94 -2.53
CA ILE A 342 -13.50 -11.92 -1.19
C ILE A 342 -14.39 -13.17 -1.01
N LYS A 343 -15.23 -13.50 -1.99
CA LYS A 343 -16.07 -14.71 -1.93
C LYS A 343 -15.23 -15.97 -1.77
N SER A 344 -14.19 -16.14 -2.58
CA SER A 344 -13.30 -17.30 -2.52
C SER A 344 -12.53 -17.35 -1.18
N LYS A 345 -12.04 -16.20 -0.70
CA LYS A 345 -11.34 -16.05 0.60
C LYS A 345 -12.19 -16.52 1.79
N PHE A 346 -13.50 -16.27 1.76
CA PHE A 346 -14.43 -16.71 2.80
C PHE A 346 -15.14 -18.03 2.49
N GLY A 347 -14.73 -18.76 1.44
CA GLY A 347 -15.32 -20.05 1.07
C GLY A 347 -16.74 -19.97 0.48
N LEU A 348 -17.15 -18.80 0.02
CA LEU A 348 -18.47 -18.48 -0.54
C LEU A 348 -18.48 -18.41 -2.09
N GLY A 349 -17.37 -18.77 -2.75
CA GLY A 349 -17.17 -18.63 -4.20
C GLY A 349 -16.52 -19.86 -4.85
N PRO A 350 -16.46 -19.90 -6.19
CA PRO A 350 -15.83 -20.99 -6.93
C PRO A 350 -14.34 -21.07 -6.60
N THR A 351 -13.85 -22.29 -6.37
CA THR A 351 -12.48 -22.58 -5.90
C THR A 351 -11.41 -22.54 -7.00
N ARG A 352 -11.79 -22.45 -8.29
CA ARG A 352 -10.90 -22.60 -9.46
C ARG A 352 -10.72 -21.35 -10.32
N ASP A 353 -11.16 -20.18 -9.86
CA ASP A 353 -10.96 -18.93 -10.61
C ASP A 353 -9.48 -18.50 -10.55
N PHE A 354 -8.79 -18.49 -11.70
CA PHE A 354 -7.36 -18.19 -11.80
C PHE A 354 -6.97 -16.86 -11.13
N ASP A 355 -7.74 -15.80 -11.40
CA ASP A 355 -7.46 -14.46 -10.87
C ASP A 355 -7.54 -14.45 -9.34
N ALA A 356 -8.58 -15.09 -8.77
CA ALA A 356 -8.73 -15.17 -7.32
C ALA A 356 -7.62 -16.02 -6.67
N SER A 357 -7.29 -17.17 -7.26
CA SER A 357 -6.28 -18.08 -6.72
C SER A 357 -4.86 -17.50 -6.80
N LEU A 358 -4.55 -16.67 -7.81
CA LEU A 358 -3.28 -15.95 -7.90
C LEU A 358 -3.02 -15.10 -6.65
N TYR A 359 -4.05 -14.50 -6.05
CA TYR A 359 -3.92 -13.76 -4.80
C TYR A 359 -3.99 -14.66 -3.57
N LEU A 360 -4.90 -15.63 -3.52
CA LEU A 360 -5.09 -16.49 -2.34
C LEU A 360 -3.89 -17.39 -2.03
N CYS A 361 -3.11 -17.73 -3.06
CA CYS A 361 -1.90 -18.52 -2.91
C CYS A 361 -0.66 -17.71 -2.50
N GLU A 362 -0.76 -16.37 -2.45
CA GLU A 362 0.31 -15.50 -1.97
C GLU A 362 0.17 -15.23 -0.47
N ASP A 363 1.25 -15.45 0.28
CA ASP A 363 1.31 -15.25 1.74
C ASP A 363 0.85 -13.84 2.16
N ALA A 364 1.06 -12.85 1.31
CA ALA A 364 0.65 -11.47 1.54
C ALA A 364 -0.88 -11.32 1.72
N PHE A 365 -1.69 -12.20 1.13
CA PHE A 365 -3.15 -12.16 1.25
C PHE A 365 -3.70 -13.20 2.22
N GLY A 366 -2.83 -14.00 2.84
CA GLY A 366 -3.17 -14.91 3.92
C GLY A 366 -3.55 -14.21 5.23
N PRO A 367 -3.94 -14.98 6.26
CA PRO A 367 -4.17 -14.46 7.60
C PRO A 367 -2.88 -13.92 8.22
N LEU A 368 -3.01 -13.07 9.23
CA LEU A 368 -1.84 -12.52 9.93
C LEU A 368 -1.07 -13.63 10.68
N PRO A 369 0.24 -13.80 10.44
CA PRO A 369 1.05 -14.78 11.16
C PRO A 369 1.22 -14.40 12.63
N MET A 370 1.27 -15.40 13.52
CA MET A 370 1.41 -15.20 14.97
C MET A 370 2.75 -14.57 15.36
N ASP A 371 3.79 -14.76 14.53
CA ASP A 371 5.10 -14.14 14.69
C ASP A 371 5.02 -12.60 14.81
N THR A 372 3.99 -11.99 14.22
CA THR A 372 3.78 -10.56 14.23
C THR A 372 3.40 -10.12 15.64
N LEU A 373 2.51 -10.85 16.32
CA LEU A 373 2.16 -10.57 17.71
C LEU A 373 3.35 -10.79 18.65
N GLU A 374 4.21 -11.77 18.37
CA GLU A 374 5.44 -12.00 19.14
C GLU A 374 6.43 -10.83 19.01
N ARG A 375 6.66 -10.32 17.78
CA ARG A 375 7.50 -9.13 17.54
C ARG A 375 6.93 -7.89 18.25
N LEU A 376 5.63 -7.65 18.13
CA LEU A 376 4.95 -6.53 18.79
C LEU A 376 4.95 -6.65 20.33
N GLY A 377 4.90 -7.88 20.86
CA GLY A 377 5.11 -8.15 22.28
C GLY A 377 6.55 -7.91 22.72
N GLY A 378 7.52 -8.29 21.90
CA GLY A 378 8.95 -8.09 22.13
C GLY A 378 9.35 -6.61 22.29
N THR A 379 8.64 -5.70 21.63
CA THR A 379 8.80 -4.22 21.73
C THR A 379 7.91 -3.59 22.79
N LEU A 380 7.25 -4.39 23.63
CA LEU A 380 6.31 -3.95 24.67
C LEU A 380 5.12 -3.13 24.14
N LEU A 381 4.86 -3.12 22.82
CA LEU A 381 3.77 -2.37 22.20
C LEU A 381 2.42 -3.10 22.39
N LEU A 382 2.42 -4.43 22.28
CA LEU A 382 1.20 -5.23 22.33
C LEU A 382 0.45 -5.10 23.66
N TYR A 383 1.16 -5.10 24.78
CA TYR A 383 0.54 -5.06 26.13
C TYR A 383 -0.28 -3.78 26.38
N PRO A 384 0.28 -2.56 26.25
CA PRO A 384 -0.50 -1.33 26.44
C PRO A 384 -1.60 -1.18 25.40
N TYR A 385 -1.43 -1.71 24.19
CA TYR A 385 -2.50 -1.75 23.18
C TYR A 385 -3.67 -2.61 23.61
N VAL A 386 -3.43 -3.85 24.06
CA VAL A 386 -4.48 -4.77 24.53
C VAL A 386 -5.22 -4.17 25.72
N LEU A 387 -4.52 -3.49 26.64
CA LEU A 387 -5.16 -2.76 27.74
C LEU A 387 -6.10 -1.65 27.25
N THR A 388 -5.66 -0.85 26.28
CA THR A 388 -6.49 0.20 25.67
C THR A 388 -7.73 -0.39 24.98
N MET A 389 -7.58 -1.48 24.22
CA MET A 389 -8.69 -2.16 23.55
C MET A 389 -9.64 -2.86 24.52
N GLY A 390 -9.12 -3.48 25.58
CA GLY A 390 -9.94 -4.05 26.65
C GLY A 390 -10.78 -3.00 27.36
N GLY A 391 -10.23 -1.79 27.57
CA GLY A 391 -10.98 -0.64 28.08
C GLY A 391 -12.13 -0.22 27.16
N LEU A 392 -11.90 -0.15 25.85
CA LEU A 392 -12.96 0.12 24.87
C LEU A 392 -14.08 -0.92 24.96
N ILE A 393 -13.73 -2.20 24.92
CA ILE A 393 -14.70 -3.31 24.97
C ILE A 393 -15.53 -3.22 26.26
N ALA A 394 -14.90 -2.97 27.40
CA ALA A 394 -15.61 -2.81 28.68
C ALA A 394 -16.61 -1.65 28.65
N VAL A 395 -16.25 -0.50 28.06
CA VAL A 395 -17.15 0.66 27.93
C VAL A 395 -18.34 0.35 27.00
N LEU A 396 -18.09 -0.33 25.88
CA LEU A 396 -19.14 -0.71 24.93
C LEU A 396 -20.10 -1.75 25.54
N VAL A 397 -19.57 -2.77 26.22
CA VAL A 397 -20.37 -3.80 26.90
C VAL A 397 -21.20 -3.21 28.04
N ALA A 398 -20.67 -2.22 28.76
CA ALA A 398 -21.40 -1.52 29.82
C ALA A 398 -22.47 -0.53 29.29
N GLY A 399 -22.60 -0.35 27.97
CA GLY A 399 -23.50 0.66 27.39
C GLY A 399 -23.13 2.09 27.76
N ALA A 400 -21.88 2.32 28.20
CA ALA A 400 -21.42 3.59 28.75
C ALA A 400 -20.66 4.43 27.72
N SER A 401 -21.05 4.34 26.44
CA SER A 401 -20.39 5.03 25.32
C SER A 401 -20.31 6.55 25.52
N ALA A 402 -21.26 7.14 26.25
CA ALA A 402 -21.27 8.57 26.61
C ALA A 402 -20.05 9.02 27.45
N ILE A 403 -19.30 8.09 28.06
CA ILE A 403 -18.06 8.39 28.79
C ILE A 403 -16.89 8.65 27.83
N LEU A 404 -16.97 8.16 26.59
CA LEU A 404 -15.87 8.20 25.65
C LEU A 404 -15.80 9.55 24.93
N SER A 405 -14.63 10.21 24.97
CA SER A 405 -14.44 11.43 24.21
C SER A 405 -14.51 11.14 22.70
N PRO A 406 -15.11 12.01 21.88
CA PRO A 406 -15.26 11.74 20.45
C PRO A 406 -13.94 11.49 19.71
N ASP A 407 -12.88 12.22 20.08
CA ASP A 407 -11.54 12.05 19.50
C ASP A 407 -10.93 10.69 19.85
N LEU A 408 -11.14 10.20 21.08
CA LEU A 408 -10.68 8.88 21.50
C LEU A 408 -11.53 7.77 20.87
N ALA A 409 -12.85 7.92 20.85
CA ALA A 409 -13.78 6.98 20.22
C ALA A 409 -13.43 6.73 18.76
N TYR A 410 -13.14 7.79 18.01
CA TYR A 410 -12.71 7.72 16.63
C TYR A 410 -11.47 6.84 16.46
N ASN A 411 -10.41 7.12 17.22
CA ASN A 411 -9.14 6.40 17.09
C ASN A 411 -9.24 4.93 17.54
N LEU A 412 -10.05 4.64 18.58
CA LEU A 412 -10.28 3.30 19.09
C LEU A 412 -11.11 2.42 18.15
N LEU A 413 -12.17 2.97 17.57
CA LEU A 413 -12.92 2.27 16.53
C LEU A 413 -12.06 2.09 15.27
N HIS A 414 -11.29 3.11 14.88
CA HIS A 414 -10.43 3.02 13.70
C HIS A 414 -9.39 1.91 13.82
N THR A 415 -8.70 1.79 14.97
CA THR A 415 -7.76 0.70 15.20
C THR A 415 -8.43 -0.67 15.27
N LEU A 416 -9.68 -0.77 15.73
CA LEU A 416 -10.44 -2.01 15.74
C LEU A 416 -10.68 -2.52 14.32
N PHE A 417 -11.22 -1.68 13.44
CA PHE A 417 -11.49 -2.06 12.05
C PHE A 417 -10.20 -2.33 11.27
N PHE A 418 -9.14 -1.54 11.47
CA PHE A 418 -7.83 -1.84 10.89
C PHE A 418 -7.25 -3.17 11.39
N GLY A 419 -7.43 -3.49 12.68
CA GLY A 419 -7.06 -4.78 13.24
C GLY A 419 -7.80 -5.93 12.56
N LEU A 420 -9.13 -5.85 12.44
CA LEU A 420 -9.94 -6.87 11.74
C LEU A 420 -9.47 -7.09 10.29
N LEU A 421 -9.17 -5.99 9.58
CA LEU A 421 -8.64 -6.05 8.23
C LEU A 421 -7.25 -6.71 8.17
N ALA A 422 -6.36 -6.36 9.09
CA ALA A 422 -5.00 -6.91 9.19
C ALA A 422 -5.00 -8.40 9.55
N PHE A 423 -5.83 -8.83 10.51
CA PHE A 423 -5.97 -10.26 10.86
C PHE A 423 -6.50 -11.10 9.70
N SER A 424 -7.39 -10.53 8.89
CA SER A 424 -7.89 -11.17 7.68
C SER A 424 -6.85 -11.22 6.57
N THR A 425 -6.09 -10.14 6.35
CA THR A 425 -5.16 -9.98 5.23
C THR A 425 -3.82 -9.39 5.71
N MET A 426 -2.77 -10.21 5.71
CA MET A 426 -1.43 -9.85 6.21
C MET A 426 -0.88 -8.55 5.60
N ARG A 427 -1.09 -8.32 4.30
CA ARG A 427 -0.69 -7.09 3.59
C ARG A 427 -1.29 -5.81 4.18
N MET A 428 -2.40 -5.88 4.91
CA MET A 428 -3.04 -4.72 5.53
C MET A 428 -2.47 -4.36 6.91
N LYS A 429 -1.51 -5.14 7.43
CA LYS A 429 -0.89 -4.90 8.74
C LYS A 429 -0.24 -3.53 8.87
N TYR A 430 0.37 -3.00 7.79
CA TYR A 430 1.08 -1.72 7.81
C TYR A 430 0.17 -0.53 8.17
N ILE A 431 -1.12 -0.62 7.83
CA ILE A 431 -2.12 0.39 8.18
C ILE A 431 -2.45 0.33 9.68
N TRP A 432 -2.56 -0.90 10.20
CA TRP A 432 -2.95 -1.16 11.57
C TRP A 432 -1.84 -0.86 12.56
N THR A 433 -0.64 -1.39 12.34
CA THR A 433 0.50 -1.33 13.28
C THR A 433 1.03 0.09 13.48
N GLY A 434 1.07 0.91 12.42
CA GLY A 434 1.43 2.33 12.55
C GLY A 434 0.44 3.08 13.44
N HIS A 435 -0.87 2.86 13.24
CA HIS A 435 -1.92 3.46 14.07
C HIS A 435 -1.93 2.91 15.51
N MET A 436 -1.65 1.61 15.66
CA MET A 436 -1.48 0.94 16.95
C MET A 436 -0.40 1.62 17.80
N CYS A 437 0.71 2.06 17.19
CA CYS A 437 1.78 2.79 17.90
C CYS A 437 1.27 4.08 18.55
N ALA A 438 0.34 4.81 17.90
CA ALA A 438 -0.24 6.02 18.47
C ALA A 438 -1.27 5.71 19.56
N VAL A 439 -2.19 4.77 19.31
CA VAL A 439 -3.28 4.43 20.23
C VAL A 439 -2.77 3.74 21.50
N ALA A 440 -1.75 2.89 21.41
CA ALA A 440 -1.17 2.19 22.55
C ALA A 440 -0.61 3.16 23.61
N THR A 441 -0.20 4.36 23.22
CA THR A 441 0.31 5.37 24.17
C THR A 441 -0.76 5.85 25.14
N TYR A 442 -2.05 5.74 24.79
CA TYR A 442 -3.15 6.25 25.60
C TYR A 442 -3.20 5.60 26.99
N SER A 443 -3.12 4.27 27.08
CA SER A 443 -3.17 3.56 28.37
C SER A 443 -2.00 3.91 29.29
N VAL A 444 -0.83 4.23 28.72
CA VAL A 444 0.40 4.53 29.46
C VAL A 444 0.49 6.01 29.85
N CYS A 445 0.13 6.91 28.93
CA CYS A 445 0.47 8.33 29.02
C CYS A 445 -0.74 9.22 29.33
N ALA A 446 -1.98 8.75 29.12
CA ALA A 446 -3.17 9.55 29.36
C ALA A 446 -3.56 9.58 30.85
N GLN A 447 -4.21 10.66 31.26
CA GLN A 447 -4.58 10.87 32.65
C GLN A 447 -5.74 9.99 33.09
N GLU A 448 -6.72 9.74 32.22
CA GLU A 448 -7.95 9.00 32.55
C GLU A 448 -7.70 7.54 32.94
N PRO A 449 -7.05 6.69 32.12
CA PRO A 449 -6.80 5.29 32.48
C PRO A 449 -5.91 5.19 33.73
N LEU A 450 -4.89 6.05 33.84
CA LEU A 450 -4.04 6.08 35.01
C LEU A 450 -4.81 6.48 36.28
N THR A 451 -5.73 7.43 36.19
CA THR A 451 -6.58 7.83 37.31
C THR A 451 -7.47 6.68 37.78
N LEU A 452 -8.03 5.90 36.85
CA LEU A 452 -8.85 4.72 37.16
C LEU A 452 -8.03 3.69 37.93
N VAL A 453 -6.85 3.32 37.42
CA VAL A 453 -5.94 2.35 38.06
C VAL A 453 -5.51 2.81 39.45
N LEU A 454 -5.12 4.08 39.61
CA LEU A 454 -4.66 4.60 40.90
C LEU A 454 -5.79 4.74 41.95
N ARG A 455 -7.03 4.92 41.50
CA ARG A 455 -8.20 4.87 42.39
C ARG A 455 -8.46 3.46 42.91
N LEU A 456 -8.31 2.43 42.06
CA LEU A 456 -8.42 1.03 42.48
C LEU A 456 -7.37 0.66 43.53
N ILE A 457 -6.16 1.22 43.40
CA ILE A 457 -5.03 0.98 44.33
C ILE A 457 -5.08 1.92 45.56
N ARG A 458 -6.07 2.81 45.67
CA ARG A 458 -6.23 3.81 46.76
C ARG A 458 -5.05 4.79 46.93
N CYS A 459 -4.19 4.94 45.93
CA CYS A 459 -3.04 5.86 45.93
C CYS A 459 -3.28 7.09 45.04
N HIS A 460 -4.46 7.71 45.12
CA HIS A 460 -4.83 8.79 44.22
C HIS A 460 -4.24 10.14 44.65
N SER A 461 -3.18 10.58 43.99
CA SER A 461 -2.63 11.94 44.12
C SER A 461 -2.35 12.57 42.75
N LYS A 462 -2.71 13.85 42.56
CA LYS A 462 -2.47 14.60 41.32
C LYS A 462 -0.97 14.70 40.98
N THR A 463 -0.12 14.82 42.01
CA THR A 463 1.34 14.86 41.82
C THR A 463 1.85 13.51 41.35
N MET A 464 1.34 12.42 41.92
CA MET A 464 1.74 11.06 41.53
C MET A 464 1.36 10.73 40.09
N ILE A 465 0.17 11.16 39.63
CA ILE A 465 -0.25 11.03 38.22
C ILE A 465 0.74 11.74 37.29
N ARG A 466 1.16 12.97 37.62
CA ARG A 466 2.13 13.71 36.80
C ARG A 466 3.49 13.01 36.75
N ILE A 467 3.96 12.50 37.88
CA ILE A 467 5.22 11.76 37.97
C ILE A 467 5.15 10.50 37.11
N ILE A 468 4.11 9.67 37.26
CA ILE A 468 3.95 8.42 36.51
C ILE A 468 3.88 8.68 35.00
N ARG A 469 3.12 9.71 34.57
CA ARG A 469 3.01 10.10 33.14
C ARG A 469 4.33 10.55 32.52
N CYS A 470 5.33 10.90 33.31
CA CYS A 470 6.68 11.23 32.84
C CYS A 470 7.63 10.04 32.99
N VAL A 471 7.65 9.40 34.16
CA VAL A 471 8.60 8.34 34.50
C VAL A 471 8.33 7.07 33.70
N VAL A 472 7.07 6.61 33.60
CA VAL A 472 6.78 5.33 32.94
C VAL A 472 7.17 5.34 31.46
N PRO A 473 6.80 6.35 30.65
CA PRO A 473 7.24 6.37 29.26
C PRO A 473 8.76 6.52 29.11
N LEU A 474 9.44 7.28 29.98
CA LEU A 474 10.91 7.38 29.97
C LEU A 474 11.59 6.05 30.29
N VAL A 475 11.07 5.31 31.27
CA VAL A 475 11.56 3.96 31.61
C VAL A 475 11.34 3.00 30.44
N LEU A 476 10.15 3.02 29.81
CA LEU A 476 9.88 2.20 28.63
C LEU A 476 10.85 2.52 27.48
N ILE A 477 11.05 3.81 27.16
CA ILE A 477 12.01 4.24 26.14
C ILE A 477 13.43 3.78 26.50
N GLY A 478 13.85 3.92 27.76
CA GLY A 478 15.17 3.46 28.24
C GLY A 478 15.35 1.95 28.10
N CYS A 479 14.36 1.16 28.51
CA CYS A 479 14.36 -0.30 28.36
C CYS A 479 14.43 -0.72 26.89
N LEU A 480 13.65 -0.07 26.03
CA LEU A 480 13.65 -0.34 24.59
C LEU A 480 14.99 0.04 23.96
N TYR A 481 15.56 1.19 24.33
CA TYR A 481 16.88 1.60 23.87
C TYR A 481 17.94 0.56 24.24
N VAL A 482 18.06 0.16 25.51
CA VAL A 482 19.06 -0.82 25.95
C VAL A 482 18.89 -2.17 25.25
N LYS A 483 17.64 -2.63 25.06
CA LYS A 483 17.35 -3.92 24.44
C LYS A 483 17.62 -3.95 22.94
N PHE A 484 17.19 -2.92 22.20
CA PHE A 484 17.21 -2.93 20.73
C PHE A 484 18.41 -2.19 20.12
N TRP A 485 19.14 -1.39 20.89
CA TRP A 485 20.34 -0.70 20.40
C TRP A 485 21.37 -1.64 19.75
N PRO A 486 21.74 -2.80 20.33
CA PRO A 486 22.69 -3.72 19.70
C PRO A 486 22.18 -4.26 18.36
N GLN A 487 20.86 -4.51 18.25
CA GLN A 487 20.25 -5.02 17.03
C GLN A 487 20.24 -3.94 15.94
N ILE A 488 19.80 -2.72 16.26
CA ILE A 488 19.79 -1.59 15.30
C ILE A 488 21.20 -1.30 14.82
N MET A 489 22.17 -1.26 15.74
CA MET A 489 23.57 -1.01 15.35
C MET A 489 24.11 -2.12 14.47
N LYS A 490 23.75 -3.39 14.72
CA LYS A 490 24.13 -4.51 13.85
C LYS A 490 23.55 -4.32 12.45
N GLU A 491 22.26 -4.04 12.34
CA GLU A 491 21.56 -3.84 11.05
C GLU A 491 22.16 -2.64 10.28
N VAL A 492 22.39 -1.51 10.93
CA VAL A 492 23.01 -0.33 10.30
C VAL A 492 24.48 -0.58 9.96
N SER A 493 25.19 -1.46 10.68
CA SER A 493 26.58 -1.79 10.35
C SER A 493 26.73 -2.86 9.27
N GLU A 494 25.66 -3.58 8.95
CA GLU A 494 25.68 -4.64 7.96
C GLU A 494 25.69 -4.02 6.57
N LEU A 495 26.82 -4.16 5.87
CA LEU A 495 26.98 -3.73 4.49
C LEU A 495 26.73 -4.93 3.57
N ARG A 496 25.80 -4.77 2.65
CA ARG A 496 25.45 -5.74 1.61
C ARG A 496 25.55 -5.06 0.25
N GLU A 497 25.78 -5.86 -0.77
CA GLU A 497 25.82 -5.41 -2.15
C GLU A 497 24.64 -6.03 -2.90
N PHE A 498 23.90 -5.21 -3.63
CA PHE A 498 22.93 -5.72 -4.58
C PHE A 498 23.64 -6.41 -5.74
N TYR A 499 23.46 -7.72 -5.87
CA TYR A 499 24.16 -8.52 -6.87
C TYR A 499 23.20 -9.43 -7.64
N ASP A 500 22.93 -9.08 -8.89
CA ASP A 500 22.07 -9.83 -9.82
C ASP A 500 22.66 -9.84 -11.24
N PRO A 501 23.77 -10.57 -11.46
CA PRO A 501 24.51 -10.53 -12.72
C PRO A 501 23.71 -11.10 -13.89
N ASP A 502 22.85 -12.10 -13.65
CA ASP A 502 22.03 -12.73 -14.68
C ASP A 502 20.98 -11.76 -15.23
N THR A 503 20.37 -10.93 -14.37
CA THR A 503 19.42 -9.92 -14.81
C THR A 503 20.15 -8.76 -15.49
N VAL A 504 21.31 -8.33 -14.97
CA VAL A 504 22.14 -7.30 -15.62
C VAL A 504 22.56 -7.74 -17.03
N GLU A 505 23.00 -8.99 -17.20
CA GLU A 505 23.35 -9.55 -18.50
C GLU A 505 22.16 -9.54 -19.46
N LEU A 506 20.98 -9.96 -19.00
CA LEU A 506 19.74 -9.93 -19.79
C LEU A 506 19.40 -8.50 -20.23
N MET A 507 19.42 -7.52 -19.32
CA MET A 507 19.08 -6.12 -19.64
C MET A 507 20.08 -5.49 -20.61
N ASN A 508 21.37 -5.82 -20.46
CA ASN A 508 22.41 -5.38 -21.39
C ASN A 508 22.20 -5.97 -22.78
N TRP A 509 21.97 -7.28 -22.88
CA TRP A 509 21.69 -7.96 -24.16
C TRP A 509 20.43 -7.41 -24.83
N ILE A 510 19.33 -7.23 -24.10
CA ILE A 510 18.13 -6.58 -24.64
C ILE A 510 18.50 -5.21 -25.19
N SER A 511 19.30 -4.44 -24.45
CA SER A 511 19.71 -3.09 -24.82
C SER A 511 20.55 -3.01 -26.09
N SER A 512 21.52 -3.92 -26.26
CA SER A 512 22.47 -3.92 -27.38
C SER A 512 22.00 -4.67 -28.62
N ASP A 513 21.30 -5.80 -28.45
CA ASP A 513 21.10 -6.79 -29.51
C ASP A 513 19.65 -6.88 -30.01
N THR A 514 18.74 -6.06 -29.47
CA THR A 514 17.32 -6.08 -29.86
C THR A 514 16.81 -4.73 -30.37
N PRO A 515 15.86 -4.72 -31.34
CA PRO A 515 15.28 -3.48 -31.85
C PRO A 515 14.60 -2.64 -30.74
N GLN A 516 14.68 -1.31 -30.85
CA GLN A 516 14.09 -0.37 -29.88
C GLN A 516 12.57 -0.53 -29.69
N ARG A 517 11.87 -1.00 -30.73
CA ARG A 517 10.42 -1.26 -30.71
C ARG A 517 10.06 -2.74 -30.57
N ALA A 518 11.03 -3.59 -30.22
CA ALA A 518 10.75 -5.00 -29.98
C ALA A 518 9.78 -5.17 -28.81
N VAL A 519 8.86 -6.11 -28.96
CA VAL A 519 7.85 -6.43 -27.94
C VAL A 519 8.27 -7.68 -27.16
N PHE A 520 8.31 -7.56 -25.83
CA PHE A 520 8.66 -8.65 -24.93
C PHE A 520 7.46 -9.20 -24.18
N ALA A 521 7.42 -10.54 -24.08
CA ALA A 521 6.50 -11.30 -23.25
C ALA A 521 7.24 -12.06 -22.15
N GLY A 522 6.61 -12.26 -20.99
CA GLY A 522 7.21 -12.89 -19.81
C GLY A 522 6.38 -12.68 -18.55
N SER A 523 6.97 -12.93 -17.37
CA SER A 523 6.30 -12.59 -16.10
C SER A 523 6.14 -11.08 -15.98
N MET A 524 5.02 -10.65 -15.38
CA MET A 524 4.79 -9.23 -15.14
C MET A 524 5.91 -8.58 -14.32
N GLN A 525 6.51 -9.34 -13.40
CA GLN A 525 7.57 -8.87 -12.50
C GLN A 525 8.83 -8.50 -13.28
N LEU A 526 9.30 -9.39 -14.16
CA LEU A 526 10.48 -9.16 -14.99
C LEU A 526 10.23 -8.10 -16.07
N LEU A 527 9.05 -8.12 -16.71
CA LEU A 527 8.71 -7.18 -17.78
C LEU A 527 8.74 -5.72 -17.32
N ALA A 528 8.37 -5.42 -16.07
CA ALA A 528 8.50 -4.07 -15.52
C ALA A 528 9.96 -3.62 -15.43
N GLY A 529 10.88 -4.53 -15.06
CA GLY A 529 12.32 -4.27 -15.09
C GLY A 529 12.85 -4.05 -16.50
N ILE A 530 12.38 -4.85 -17.49
CA ILE A 530 12.71 -4.67 -18.90
C ILE A 530 12.27 -3.28 -19.36
N LYS A 531 11.04 -2.86 -19.07
CA LYS A 531 10.55 -1.52 -19.45
C LYS A 531 11.40 -0.42 -18.84
N LEU A 532 11.75 -0.52 -17.56
CA LEU A 532 12.58 0.49 -16.90
C LEU A 532 14.00 0.57 -17.49
N CYS A 533 14.71 -0.57 -17.52
CA CYS A 533 16.13 -0.59 -17.88
C CYS A 533 16.35 -0.38 -19.39
N THR A 534 15.38 -0.80 -20.21
CA THR A 534 15.58 -0.92 -21.66
C THR A 534 14.55 -0.12 -22.47
N GLY A 535 13.43 0.32 -21.90
CA GLY A 535 12.40 1.08 -22.62
C GLY A 535 11.55 0.27 -23.61
N ARG A 536 11.76 -1.05 -23.71
CA ARG A 536 11.05 -1.93 -24.66
C ARG A 536 9.56 -2.05 -24.34
N VAL A 537 8.78 -2.37 -25.37
CA VAL A 537 7.32 -2.49 -25.28
C VAL A 537 6.94 -3.85 -24.67
N LEU A 538 5.92 -3.87 -23.82
CA LEU A 538 5.52 -5.06 -23.07
C LEU A 538 4.21 -5.65 -23.60
N THR A 539 4.05 -6.97 -23.49
CA THR A 539 2.73 -7.60 -23.66
C THR A 539 1.84 -7.47 -22.44
N ASN A 540 2.42 -7.49 -21.25
CA ASN A 540 1.73 -7.44 -19.96
C ASN A 540 2.63 -6.78 -18.91
N HIS A 541 2.07 -6.32 -17.80
CA HIS A 541 2.82 -5.69 -16.71
C HIS A 541 2.02 -5.72 -15.39
N PRO A 542 2.63 -5.39 -14.23
CA PRO A 542 2.06 -5.58 -12.88
C PRO A 542 0.83 -4.73 -12.51
N HIS A 543 0.12 -4.15 -13.48
CA HIS A 543 -1.11 -3.40 -13.24
C HIS A 543 -2.31 -4.32 -13.49
N TYR A 544 -2.62 -5.15 -12.51
CA TYR A 544 -3.61 -6.23 -12.63
C TYR A 544 -5.07 -5.75 -12.49
N GLU A 545 -5.31 -4.45 -12.36
CA GLU A 545 -6.64 -3.88 -12.10
C GLU A 545 -7.52 -3.87 -13.37
N ASP A 546 -6.91 -3.72 -14.54
CA ASP A 546 -7.59 -3.71 -15.82
C ASP A 546 -7.97 -5.11 -16.30
N ARG A 547 -9.24 -5.29 -16.67
CA ARG A 547 -9.77 -6.61 -17.05
C ARG A 547 -9.08 -7.18 -18.29
N ASP A 548 -8.88 -6.38 -19.32
CA ASP A 548 -8.30 -6.85 -20.57
C ASP A 548 -6.84 -7.25 -20.37
N LEU A 549 -6.11 -6.50 -19.54
CA LEU A 549 -4.74 -6.81 -19.19
C LEU A 549 -4.63 -8.07 -18.34
N ARG A 550 -5.58 -8.32 -17.42
CA ARG A 550 -5.66 -9.60 -16.69
C ARG A 550 -5.84 -10.78 -17.62
N GLU A 551 -6.83 -10.71 -18.51
CA GLU A 551 -7.07 -11.75 -19.50
C GLU A 551 -5.81 -11.96 -20.38
N ARG A 552 -5.22 -10.88 -20.87
CA ARG A 552 -3.98 -10.96 -21.66
C ARG A 552 -2.82 -11.56 -20.87
N THR A 553 -2.68 -11.23 -19.59
CA THR A 553 -1.64 -11.78 -18.71
C THR A 553 -1.84 -13.28 -18.53
N LYS A 554 -3.06 -13.72 -18.25
CA LYS A 554 -3.43 -15.13 -18.16
C LYS A 554 -3.11 -15.89 -19.44
N GLN A 555 -3.39 -15.30 -20.61
CA GLN A 555 -3.04 -15.87 -21.91
C GLN A 555 -1.52 -15.95 -22.11
N VAL A 556 -0.77 -14.87 -21.85
CA VAL A 556 0.70 -14.87 -21.98
C VAL A 556 1.35 -15.88 -21.04
N TYR A 557 0.80 -16.06 -19.83
CA TYR A 557 1.29 -17.03 -18.85
C TYR A 557 1.11 -18.49 -19.27
N GLN A 558 0.34 -18.78 -20.32
CA GLN A 558 0.23 -20.14 -20.87
C GLN A 558 1.59 -20.71 -21.34
N VAL A 559 2.63 -19.88 -21.50
CA VAL A 559 4.02 -20.33 -21.69
C VAL A 559 4.55 -21.19 -20.52
N TYR A 560 3.92 -21.11 -19.34
CA TYR A 560 4.24 -21.92 -18.16
C TYR A 560 3.33 -23.14 -18.00
N ALA A 561 2.31 -23.31 -18.86
CA ALA A 561 1.31 -24.38 -18.78
C ALA A 561 1.65 -25.60 -19.65
N GLN A 562 0.89 -26.68 -19.50
CA GLN A 562 0.92 -27.84 -20.40
C GLN A 562 0.14 -27.57 -21.69
N ARG A 563 0.78 -26.94 -22.67
CA ARG A 563 0.18 -26.49 -23.95
C ARG A 563 1.08 -26.77 -25.15
N SER A 564 0.47 -26.91 -26.33
CA SER A 564 1.22 -27.16 -27.57
C SER A 564 1.99 -25.90 -28.03
N PRO A 565 3.12 -26.07 -28.73
CA PRO A 565 3.92 -24.94 -29.20
C PRO A 565 3.18 -24.04 -30.20
N GLU A 566 2.29 -24.60 -31.02
CA GLU A 566 1.47 -23.83 -31.98
C GLU A 566 0.47 -22.92 -31.27
N GLU A 567 -0.12 -23.41 -30.17
CA GLU A 567 -1.09 -22.66 -29.40
C GLU A 567 -0.41 -21.52 -28.64
N VAL A 568 0.72 -21.80 -27.98
CA VAL A 568 1.55 -20.78 -27.32
C VAL A 568 2.03 -19.75 -28.35
N HIS A 569 2.51 -20.18 -29.52
CA HIS A 569 2.91 -19.28 -30.60
C HIS A 569 1.77 -18.38 -31.04
N ARG A 570 0.57 -18.95 -31.27
CA ARG A 570 -0.62 -18.19 -31.66
C ARG A 570 -0.97 -17.13 -30.62
N VAL A 571 -0.96 -17.48 -29.34
CA VAL A 571 -1.24 -16.56 -28.22
C VAL A 571 -0.22 -15.42 -28.17
N LEU A 572 1.07 -15.73 -28.24
CA LEU A 572 2.13 -14.72 -28.20
C LEU A 572 2.09 -13.78 -29.41
N ARG A 573 1.82 -14.30 -30.61
CA ARG A 573 1.64 -13.47 -31.82
C ARG A 573 0.35 -12.64 -31.76
N ALA A 574 -0.72 -13.16 -31.19
CA ALA A 574 -1.94 -12.40 -30.91
C ALA A 574 -1.68 -11.26 -29.93
N ALA A 575 -0.85 -11.48 -28.91
CA ALA A 575 -0.35 -10.44 -28.01
C ALA A 575 0.70 -9.51 -28.67
N GLY A 576 1.20 -9.84 -29.87
CA GLY A 576 2.17 -9.01 -30.58
C GLY A 576 3.60 -9.13 -30.09
N ALA A 577 3.95 -10.22 -29.41
CA ALA A 577 5.30 -10.47 -28.92
C ALA A 577 6.26 -10.82 -30.07
N ASP A 578 7.47 -10.27 -29.99
CA ASP A 578 8.62 -10.65 -30.82
C ASP A 578 9.56 -11.60 -30.06
N TYR A 579 9.68 -11.39 -28.74
CA TYR A 579 10.47 -12.22 -27.85
C TYR A 579 9.62 -12.70 -26.67
N VAL A 580 9.91 -13.91 -26.18
CA VAL A 580 9.39 -14.42 -24.91
C VAL A 580 10.56 -14.78 -24.01
N VAL A 581 10.53 -14.28 -22.77
CA VAL A 581 11.51 -14.59 -21.72
C VAL A 581 10.89 -15.60 -20.77
N LEU A 582 11.54 -16.76 -20.64
CA LEU A 582 11.17 -17.81 -19.69
C LEU A 582 12.12 -17.78 -18.50
N GLU A 583 11.54 -17.84 -17.31
CA GLU A 583 12.25 -17.82 -16.03
C GLU A 583 12.29 -19.23 -15.43
N ASP A 584 13.49 -19.73 -15.16
CA ASP A 584 13.65 -21.07 -14.56
C ASP A 584 13.01 -21.14 -13.16
N SER A 585 12.97 -20.03 -12.42
CA SER A 585 12.27 -19.91 -11.12
C SER A 585 10.78 -20.21 -11.23
N VAL A 586 10.13 -19.80 -12.32
CA VAL A 586 8.70 -20.03 -12.56
C VAL A 586 8.46 -21.40 -13.18
N CYS A 587 9.28 -21.79 -14.18
CA CYS A 587 9.18 -23.08 -14.85
C CYS A 587 9.35 -24.26 -13.88
N TYR A 588 10.22 -24.12 -12.88
CA TYR A 588 10.54 -25.17 -11.91
C TYR A 588 10.15 -24.82 -10.48
N GLU A 589 9.18 -23.91 -10.30
CA GLU A 589 8.76 -23.38 -9.00
C GLU A 589 8.52 -24.49 -7.96
N ARG A 590 9.18 -24.35 -6.80
CA ARG A 590 9.12 -25.28 -5.65
C ARG A 590 8.73 -24.60 -4.33
N ARG A 591 8.68 -23.28 -4.29
CA ARG A 591 8.36 -22.52 -3.07
C ARG A 591 6.94 -22.77 -2.62
N HIS A 592 5.99 -22.73 -3.56
CA HIS A 592 4.58 -22.95 -3.26
C HIS A 592 4.24 -24.45 -3.27
N ALA A 593 3.32 -24.83 -2.38
CA ALA A 593 2.75 -26.17 -2.36
C ALA A 593 1.95 -26.45 -3.65
N ARG A 594 1.77 -27.74 -3.95
CA ARG A 594 0.91 -28.20 -5.06
C ARG A 594 -0.50 -27.60 -4.91
N GLY A 595 -1.02 -27.04 -6.00
CA GLY A 595 -2.28 -26.28 -6.04
C GLY A 595 -2.10 -24.77 -5.94
N CYS A 596 -0.91 -24.29 -5.56
CA CYS A 596 -0.61 -22.86 -5.45
C CYS A 596 0.61 -22.39 -6.25
N ARG A 597 1.26 -23.27 -7.02
CA ARG A 597 2.29 -22.87 -7.97
C ARG A 597 1.61 -22.23 -9.19
N LEU A 598 2.19 -21.19 -9.78
CA LEU A 598 1.59 -20.52 -10.97
C LEU A 598 1.24 -21.54 -12.08
N ARG A 599 2.12 -22.49 -12.33
CA ARG A 599 1.90 -23.59 -13.27
C ARG A 599 0.68 -24.45 -12.94
N ASP A 600 0.43 -24.73 -11.66
CA ASP A 600 -0.72 -25.51 -11.22
C ASP A 600 -2.01 -24.73 -11.44
N LEU A 601 -2.00 -23.42 -11.14
CA LEU A 601 -3.16 -22.55 -11.35
C LEU A 601 -3.55 -22.50 -12.83
N LEU A 602 -2.56 -22.48 -13.73
CA LEU A 602 -2.79 -22.52 -15.17
C LEU A 602 -3.30 -23.89 -15.63
N ASP A 603 -2.76 -24.99 -15.10
CA ASP A 603 -3.21 -26.33 -15.45
C ASP A 603 -4.65 -26.57 -14.96
N LEU A 604 -4.98 -26.16 -13.73
CA LEU A 604 -6.35 -26.21 -13.18
C LEU A 604 -7.35 -25.40 -14.00
N ASP A 605 -6.94 -24.22 -14.46
CA ASP A 605 -7.77 -23.36 -15.31
C ASP A 605 -7.99 -23.97 -16.71
N ASN A 606 -6.99 -24.68 -17.23
CA ASN A 606 -7.10 -25.44 -18.48
C ASN A 606 -7.84 -26.79 -18.32
N GLY A 607 -8.22 -27.18 -17.10
CA GLY A 607 -8.85 -28.48 -16.83
C GLY A 607 -7.88 -29.67 -16.81
N HIS A 608 -6.58 -29.41 -16.64
CA HIS A 608 -5.52 -30.40 -16.62
C HIS A 608 -5.14 -30.84 -15.20
N ILE A 609 -4.65 -32.07 -15.08
CA ILE A 609 -4.05 -32.61 -13.85
C ILE A 609 -2.73 -31.88 -13.53
N MET A 610 -2.56 -31.48 -12.27
CA MET A 610 -1.34 -30.80 -11.79
C MET A 610 -0.18 -31.79 -11.58
N ASP A 611 1.04 -31.33 -11.85
CA ASP A 611 2.27 -32.11 -11.63
C ASP A 611 2.50 -32.51 -10.16
N GLY A 612 3.12 -33.67 -9.96
CA GLY A 612 3.56 -34.16 -8.65
C GLY A 612 2.50 -34.92 -7.84
N PRO A 613 2.89 -35.52 -6.71
CA PRO A 613 2.01 -36.37 -5.91
C PRO A 613 0.91 -35.55 -5.23
N GLY A 614 -0.32 -36.06 -5.26
CA GLY A 614 -1.47 -35.48 -4.59
C GLY A 614 -2.80 -35.89 -5.24
N GLU A 615 -3.90 -35.66 -4.54
CA GLU A 615 -5.24 -35.90 -5.07
C GLU A 615 -5.58 -34.85 -6.14
N ASN A 616 -6.36 -35.25 -7.13
CA ASN A 616 -6.87 -34.38 -8.18
C ASN A 616 -8.38 -34.37 -8.12
N ASP A 617 -8.99 -33.24 -8.48
CA ASP A 617 -10.42 -33.19 -8.69
C ASP A 617 -10.80 -34.18 -9.81
N PRO A 618 -11.91 -34.91 -9.66
CA PRO A 618 -12.26 -36.04 -10.53
C PRO A 618 -12.59 -35.63 -11.98
N ASP A 619 -12.81 -34.34 -12.23
CA ASP A 619 -13.10 -33.78 -13.55
C ASP A 619 -11.85 -33.34 -14.34
N LEU A 620 -10.66 -33.42 -13.73
CA LEU A 620 -9.40 -33.06 -14.38
C LEU A 620 -8.88 -34.18 -15.30
N VAL A 621 -8.34 -33.80 -16.46
CA VAL A 621 -7.79 -34.73 -17.45
C VAL A 621 -6.27 -34.62 -17.58
N PRO A 622 -5.53 -35.68 -17.91
CA PRO A 622 -4.11 -35.56 -18.27
C PRO A 622 -3.95 -34.68 -19.52
N ALA A 623 -2.99 -33.76 -19.52
CA ALA A 623 -2.70 -32.98 -20.71
C ALA A 623 -2.06 -33.84 -21.82
N ALA A 624 -2.42 -33.55 -23.07
CA ALA A 624 -1.87 -34.23 -24.24
C ALA A 624 -0.43 -33.81 -24.59
N ASN A 625 -0.01 -32.63 -24.13
CA ASN A 625 1.29 -32.05 -24.46
C ASN A 625 2.13 -31.85 -23.19
N PRO A 626 3.47 -31.99 -23.28
CA PRO A 626 4.36 -31.65 -22.19
C PRO A 626 4.32 -30.14 -21.89
N ARG A 627 4.83 -29.76 -20.72
CA ARG A 627 4.95 -28.35 -20.33
C ARG A 627 5.88 -27.61 -21.28
N PHE A 628 5.47 -26.43 -21.72
CA PHE A 628 6.21 -25.66 -22.72
C PHE A 628 7.65 -25.36 -22.29
N CYS A 629 7.88 -25.00 -21.02
CA CYS A 629 9.23 -24.78 -20.46
C CYS A 629 10.20 -25.94 -20.66
N GLU A 630 9.72 -27.19 -20.60
CA GLU A 630 10.56 -28.38 -20.78
C GLU A 630 10.69 -28.72 -22.26
N ALA A 631 9.58 -28.65 -22.98
CA ALA A 631 9.53 -29.04 -24.37
C ALA A 631 10.36 -28.11 -25.28
N VAL A 632 10.40 -26.81 -24.98
CA VAL A 632 11.20 -25.80 -25.72
C VAL A 632 12.72 -25.97 -25.53
N LYS A 633 13.15 -26.85 -24.62
CA LYS A 633 14.56 -27.23 -24.42
C LYS A 633 14.97 -28.46 -25.24
N THR A 634 14.02 -29.19 -25.82
CA THR A 634 14.30 -30.43 -26.58
C THR A 634 14.59 -30.17 -28.07
N ASP A 635 14.51 -28.92 -28.53
CA ASP A 635 14.76 -28.47 -29.92
C ASP A 635 14.07 -29.32 -31.00
N SER A 636 12.91 -29.89 -30.66
CA SER A 636 12.05 -30.63 -31.60
C SER A 636 11.76 -29.78 -32.85
N PRO A 637 11.67 -30.38 -34.05
CA PRO A 637 11.51 -29.64 -35.31
C PRO A 637 10.31 -28.70 -35.32
N VAL A 638 9.25 -29.04 -34.57
CA VAL A 638 8.06 -28.19 -34.40
C VAL A 638 8.39 -26.92 -33.63
N TYR A 639 9.17 -27.02 -32.56
CA TYR A 639 9.58 -25.88 -31.73
C TYR A 639 10.56 -24.99 -32.50
N SER A 640 11.55 -25.58 -33.15
CA SER A 640 12.56 -24.87 -33.95
C SER A 640 11.96 -24.14 -35.15
N ALA A 641 10.82 -24.60 -35.68
CA ALA A 641 10.09 -23.91 -36.75
C ALA A 641 9.37 -22.63 -36.27
N LEU A 642 9.02 -22.55 -34.98
CA LEU A 642 8.22 -21.46 -34.40
C LEU A 642 9.05 -20.52 -33.50
N PHE A 643 10.11 -21.03 -32.89
CA PHE A 643 10.93 -20.34 -31.90
C PHE A 643 12.41 -20.60 -32.14
N THR A 644 13.24 -19.57 -31.98
CA THR A 644 14.71 -19.70 -32.00
C THR A 644 15.28 -19.19 -30.69
N GLN A 645 16.31 -19.85 -30.15
CA GLN A 645 17.02 -19.35 -28.97
C GLN A 645 17.73 -18.03 -29.32
N ALA A 646 17.36 -16.94 -28.64
CA ALA A 646 17.95 -15.62 -28.85
C ALA A 646 18.98 -15.25 -27.78
N PHE A 647 18.71 -15.61 -26.52
CA PHE A 647 19.60 -15.38 -25.38
C PHE A 647 19.40 -16.46 -24.33
N ARG A 648 20.46 -16.89 -23.65
CA ARG A 648 20.40 -17.86 -22.57
C ARG A 648 21.48 -17.56 -21.54
N ASN A 649 21.10 -17.47 -20.28
CA ASN A 649 22.02 -17.57 -19.16
C ASN A 649 21.50 -18.58 -18.13
N LYS A 650 21.98 -18.51 -16.89
CA LYS A 650 21.61 -19.48 -15.84
C LYS A 650 20.16 -19.36 -15.39
N THR A 651 19.57 -18.17 -15.49
CA THR A 651 18.24 -17.87 -14.94
C THR A 651 17.19 -17.67 -16.02
N PHE A 652 17.57 -17.06 -17.15
CA PHE A 652 16.67 -16.63 -18.21
C PHE A 652 16.92 -17.33 -19.54
N HIS A 653 15.83 -17.71 -20.19
CA HIS A 653 15.81 -18.27 -21.53
C HIS A 653 14.92 -17.41 -22.42
N THR A 654 15.53 -16.62 -23.30
CA THR A 654 14.79 -15.78 -24.25
C THR A 654 14.71 -16.46 -25.61
N LYS A 655 13.49 -16.60 -26.12
CA LYS A 655 13.19 -17.14 -27.45
C LYS A 655 12.66 -16.05 -28.37
N LEU A 656 13.22 -15.97 -29.58
CA LEU A 656 12.67 -15.19 -30.70
C LEU A 656 11.48 -15.94 -31.28
N ILE A 657 10.38 -15.23 -31.54
CA ILE A 657 9.12 -15.80 -32.03
C ILE A 657 9.01 -15.53 -33.54
N HIS A 658 8.91 -16.60 -34.34
CA HIS A 658 8.85 -16.47 -35.79
C HIS A 658 7.52 -15.89 -36.28
N THR A 659 7.57 -15.17 -37.40
CA THR A 659 6.36 -14.80 -38.14
C THR A 659 5.96 -15.97 -39.05
N LEU A 660 4.67 -16.18 -39.30
CA LEU A 660 4.20 -17.27 -40.18
C LEU A 660 4.82 -17.19 -41.60
N LYS A 661 5.25 -16.00 -42.04
CA LYS A 661 6.00 -15.81 -43.30
C LYS A 661 7.46 -16.26 -43.22
N SER A 662 8.12 -16.21 -42.06
CA SER A 662 9.50 -16.69 -41.88
C SER A 662 9.57 -18.21 -41.69
N SER A 663 8.57 -18.83 -41.05
CA SER A 663 8.52 -20.30 -40.89
C SER A 663 8.39 -21.03 -42.24
N ALA A 664 7.66 -20.46 -43.20
CA ALA A 664 7.57 -21.01 -44.56
C ALA A 664 8.91 -20.92 -45.34
N LYS A 665 9.74 -19.91 -45.08
CA LYS A 665 11.09 -19.83 -45.67
C LYS A 665 12.06 -20.82 -45.02
N ALA A 666 11.98 -21.02 -43.69
CA ALA A 666 12.83 -21.99 -43.00
C ALA A 666 12.54 -23.44 -43.43
N GLN A 667 11.28 -23.77 -43.74
CA GLN A 667 10.90 -25.07 -44.30
C GLN A 667 11.31 -25.29 -45.77
N CYS A 668 11.72 -24.25 -46.49
CA CYS A 668 12.24 -24.39 -47.86
C CYS A 668 13.78 -24.52 -47.92
N TYR A 669 14.48 -24.39 -46.79
CA TYR A 669 15.95 -24.48 -46.71
C TYR A 669 16.45 -25.76 -46.00
N ASN A 670 15.56 -26.52 -45.37
CA ASN A 670 15.78 -27.92 -44.98
C ASN A 670 15.09 -28.83 -45.99
#